data_AF-A0A285QWA0-F1
#
_entry.id   AF-A0A285QWA0-F1
#
_cell.length_a   1.000
_cell.length_b   1.000
_cell.length_c   1.000
_cell.angle_alpha   90.00
_cell.angle_beta   90.00
_cell.angle_gamma   90.00
#
_symmetry.space_group_name_H-M   'P 1'
#
loop_
_entity.id
_entity.type
_entity.pdbx_description
1 polymer ?
#
loop_
_entity_poly.entity_id
_entity_poly.type
_entity_poly.pdbx_seq_one_letter_code
_entity_poly.pdbx_strand_id
1 'polypeptide(L)'
;MRPPGTCPGGLPETPLPVDNPAGLPALRARIGDFASFQRTMLERIAAQPELAGLTTRDQDDHAITLLEQWAALGDVLTFHQERYVNEHFLGTAVLDESVHRLVELIGYRPRPGVSATATLAFTLAAGAALTVPAGFPVQSVPGPGEQPQTFETLEGCAADWRLNALPAYGKPVAVDPLAGAEGALVHPADVPRWAGVLRPGDPMLIVVEGPESAHVKIGGSGTRETGSVLRTTVAALDAGPDGLRLRLAAQTAAAGAAAYRPARSLLVNGHDVPDTAPPIMSKNGDKITWDVGKASEVEIAAGAPLPLERKNESLAVGTPLLVVDPGAFTRVVRVTKTAPGTEQLLGATGPTSQVAEVTVDPELPKIADRRKVQVVQLDGEAVRWLGLDHPDRLGNELWIPGLAVATAPPPPAEAEANAGAAADSVQVLGPPGTDRAAAPVVAPADLPRGRRLVLAAPGGRAVATTVQGGVRLEPAGADPAAGGVRAGDACYLVVPLAAQPEDTDPLDAAATTLLGNAATASHGVTVPHEVLGSGDASSAFQRFALAHGPLTRVPAATPEGSVTALTVRVGGLASREVPQLLGAGPDQVVYELCTEADGSTVVQYGDGTNGARPRSGAGNVVADYRYGAGLAGRVGAGTLTQPLHRLPGLDAVANPAAAQGGADREDGSALRERAPGTVRVLGRAVSAADCADLLVATGQVAKARAATVWDGRGLLIAVTVAGPAGGTFDPAGRRLLARTVASASPPYRRVVVQDFTPVPLVLAVTVAPNPAAEAETVLAGVRAALAGRLGFDRTDLARALHLSDLYLAAAAVPGAATVTVTRFGFARPPGTPDAVWAAFLADHGADPADGDLPERLRLLDVRAGAGGGVLPAELPVLAPDQLTVTLAAAPPAPTTGGLT
;
A
#
# COMPACT_ATOMS: atom_id res chain seq x y z
N MET A 1 27.23 -60.04 0.49
CA MET A 1 28.22 -60.81 1.27
C MET A 1 28.98 -61.74 0.33
N ARG A 2 30.31 -61.63 0.26
CA ARG A 2 31.20 -62.64 -0.34
C ARG A 2 31.89 -63.43 0.80
N PRO A 3 32.20 -64.72 0.60
CA PRO A 3 32.75 -65.56 1.65
C PRO A 3 34.21 -65.18 1.98
N PRO A 4 34.67 -65.38 3.22
CA PRO A 4 36.04 -65.08 3.64
C PRO A 4 36.95 -66.24 3.22
N GLY A 5 37.91 -65.98 2.33
CA GLY A 5 38.88 -67.00 1.90
C GLY A 5 39.48 -66.81 0.51
N THR A 6 38.94 -65.92 -0.31
CA THR A 6 39.64 -65.40 -1.49
C THR A 6 40.11 -63.99 -1.19
N CYS A 7 41.42 -63.80 -1.00
CA CYS A 7 42.01 -62.49 -1.26
C CYS A 7 41.52 -62.08 -2.66
N PRO A 8 40.89 -60.90 -2.85
CA PRO A 8 40.72 -60.39 -4.19
C PRO A 8 42.14 -60.24 -4.76
N GLY A 9 42.47 -61.08 -5.74
CA GLY A 9 43.72 -60.97 -6.46
C GLY A 9 43.77 -59.60 -7.11
N GLY A 10 44.82 -58.83 -6.78
CA GLY A 10 45.08 -57.50 -7.33
C GLY A 10 44.12 -56.40 -6.89
N LEU A 11 44.67 -55.26 -6.49
CA LEU A 11 43.93 -53.99 -6.61
C LEU A 11 43.58 -53.77 -8.09
N PRO A 12 42.47 -53.10 -8.43
CA PRO A 12 42.03 -52.99 -9.82
C PRO A 12 43.11 -52.35 -10.70
N GLU A 13 43.41 -52.97 -11.84
CA GLU A 13 44.29 -52.40 -12.87
C GLU A 13 43.60 -51.22 -13.57
N THR A 14 44.37 -50.21 -13.96
CA THR A 14 43.88 -49.14 -14.83
C THR A 14 43.71 -49.65 -16.27
N PRO A 15 42.68 -49.23 -17.02
CA PRO A 15 41.67 -48.22 -16.66
C PRO A 15 40.61 -48.75 -15.68
N LEU A 16 40.30 -47.96 -14.65
CA LEU A 16 39.20 -48.22 -13.71
C LEU A 16 37.85 -48.09 -14.43
N PRO A 17 36.84 -48.91 -14.06
CA PRO A 17 35.51 -48.79 -14.63
C PRO A 17 34.87 -47.44 -14.22
N VAL A 18 34.19 -46.80 -15.17
CA VAL A 18 33.44 -45.57 -14.95
C VAL A 18 31.96 -45.91 -14.82
N ASP A 19 31.36 -45.57 -13.68
CA ASP A 19 29.94 -45.74 -13.39
C ASP A 19 29.37 -44.45 -12.77
N ASN A 20 28.29 -43.93 -13.36
CA ASN A 20 27.67 -42.67 -12.98
C ASN A 20 26.14 -42.85 -12.86
N PRO A 21 25.63 -43.16 -11.65
CA PRO A 21 24.21 -43.16 -11.38
C PRO A 21 23.53 -41.83 -11.74
N ALA A 22 22.24 -41.88 -12.04
CA ALA A 22 21.46 -40.68 -12.36
C ALA A 22 21.33 -39.74 -11.15
N GLY A 23 21.40 -38.42 -11.40
CA GLY A 23 21.14 -37.37 -10.40
C GLY A 23 22.35 -36.99 -9.54
N LEU A 24 23.55 -37.45 -9.89
CA LEU A 24 24.77 -37.02 -9.18
C LEU A 24 25.11 -35.55 -9.44
N PRO A 25 25.61 -34.82 -8.43
CA PRO A 25 26.04 -33.42 -8.58
C PRO A 25 27.37 -33.26 -9.32
N ALA A 26 28.09 -34.36 -9.53
CA ALA A 26 29.32 -34.43 -10.31
C ALA A 26 29.46 -35.81 -10.94
N LEU A 27 30.01 -35.86 -12.15
CA LEU A 27 30.33 -37.08 -12.87
C LEU A 27 31.76 -37.50 -12.57
N ARG A 28 31.95 -38.79 -12.30
CA ARG A 28 33.26 -39.42 -12.24
C ARG A 28 33.63 -39.86 -13.64
N ALA A 29 34.78 -39.43 -14.14
CA ALA A 29 35.35 -39.93 -15.40
C ALA A 29 36.81 -40.33 -15.26
N ARG A 30 37.38 -40.22 -14.05
CA ARG A 30 38.76 -40.62 -13.77
C ARG A 30 38.94 -42.14 -13.87
N ILE A 31 39.78 -42.58 -14.81
CA ILE A 31 40.12 -44.00 -15.02
C ILE A 31 41.39 -44.44 -14.28
N GLY A 32 42.05 -43.52 -13.56
CA GLY A 32 43.23 -43.79 -12.74
C GLY A 32 43.79 -42.51 -12.13
N ASP A 33 44.63 -42.64 -11.13
CA ASP A 33 45.55 -41.61 -10.66
C ASP A 33 47.01 -42.03 -10.91
N PHE A 34 47.96 -41.13 -10.66
CA PHE A 34 49.40 -41.40 -10.81
C PHE A 34 49.82 -42.75 -10.21
N ALA A 35 49.44 -43.01 -8.95
CA ALA A 35 49.84 -44.22 -8.23
C ALA A 35 49.26 -45.49 -8.87
N SER A 36 48.00 -45.45 -9.29
CA SER A 36 47.35 -46.58 -9.96
C SER A 36 47.93 -46.85 -11.35
N PHE A 37 48.23 -45.82 -12.15
CA PHE A 37 48.86 -45.98 -13.46
C PHE A 37 50.30 -46.50 -13.34
N GLN A 38 51.10 -45.92 -12.43
CA GLN A 38 52.47 -46.37 -12.16
C GLN A 38 52.47 -47.84 -11.76
N ARG A 39 51.61 -48.22 -10.80
CA ARG A 39 51.48 -49.62 -10.35
C ARG A 39 51.12 -50.55 -11.52
N THR A 40 50.05 -50.24 -12.27
CA THR A 40 49.61 -51.10 -13.38
C THR A 40 50.69 -51.23 -14.46
N MET A 41 51.45 -50.18 -14.75
CA MET A 41 52.57 -50.26 -15.68
C MET A 41 53.72 -51.12 -15.15
N LEU A 42 54.08 -51.00 -13.87
CA LEU A 42 55.10 -51.84 -13.23
C LEU A 42 54.70 -53.32 -13.20
N GLU A 43 53.44 -53.60 -12.89
CA GLU A 43 52.87 -54.96 -12.89
C GLU A 43 52.87 -55.55 -14.31
N ARG A 44 52.47 -54.78 -15.32
CA ARG A 44 52.45 -55.24 -16.72
C ARG A 44 53.84 -55.44 -17.30
N ILE A 45 54.80 -54.59 -16.98
CA ILE A 45 56.20 -54.76 -17.44
C ILE A 45 56.81 -56.01 -16.85
N ALA A 46 56.54 -56.33 -15.59
CA ALA A 46 57.00 -57.57 -14.96
C ALA A 46 56.45 -58.83 -15.66
N ALA A 47 55.32 -58.73 -16.37
CA ALA A 47 54.71 -59.81 -17.11
C ALA A 47 55.13 -59.90 -18.59
N GLN A 48 55.90 -58.94 -19.11
CA GLN A 48 56.36 -58.92 -20.51
C GLN A 48 57.68 -59.69 -20.66
N PRO A 49 57.70 -60.82 -21.41
CA PRO A 49 58.90 -61.65 -21.55
C PRO A 49 60.13 -60.89 -22.09
N GLU A 50 59.90 -59.96 -23.02
CA GLU A 50 60.94 -59.14 -23.66
C GLU A 50 61.59 -58.15 -22.69
N LEU A 51 60.90 -57.81 -21.59
CA LEU A 51 61.34 -56.88 -20.56
C LEU A 51 61.73 -57.60 -19.25
N ALA A 52 61.83 -58.93 -19.25
CA ALA A 52 62.16 -59.72 -18.06
C ALA A 52 63.51 -59.33 -17.42
N GLY A 53 64.42 -58.70 -18.18
CA GLY A 53 65.68 -58.15 -17.67
C GLY A 53 65.54 -56.86 -16.84
N LEU A 54 64.40 -56.16 -16.90
CA LEU A 54 64.17 -54.90 -16.20
C LEU A 54 63.65 -55.14 -14.77
N THR A 55 64.58 -55.48 -13.88
CA THR A 55 64.30 -55.89 -12.49
C THR A 55 64.33 -54.74 -11.47
N THR A 56 64.95 -53.60 -11.82
CA THR A 56 65.04 -52.41 -10.96
C THR A 56 63.66 -51.88 -10.60
N ARG A 57 63.49 -51.43 -9.35
CA ARG A 57 62.31 -50.71 -8.85
C ARG A 57 62.72 -49.44 -8.12
N ASP A 58 63.96 -49.01 -8.35
CA ASP A 58 64.51 -47.79 -7.79
C ASP A 58 63.88 -46.58 -8.48
N GLN A 59 63.53 -45.57 -7.70
CA GLN A 59 62.97 -44.32 -8.23
C GLN A 59 64.03 -43.52 -9.01
N ASP A 60 65.30 -43.75 -8.73
CA ASP A 60 66.42 -43.09 -9.42
C ASP A 60 66.75 -43.72 -10.80
N ASP A 61 66.10 -44.83 -11.17
CA ASP A 61 66.32 -45.50 -12.44
C ASP A 61 65.54 -44.84 -13.60
N HIS A 62 66.23 -44.54 -14.71
CA HIS A 62 65.63 -43.87 -15.86
C HIS A 62 64.45 -44.63 -16.49
N ALA A 63 64.43 -45.97 -16.44
CA ALA A 63 63.32 -46.75 -16.96
C ALA A 63 62.08 -46.62 -16.06
N ILE A 64 62.26 -46.53 -14.74
CA ILE A 64 61.19 -46.27 -13.78
C ILE A 64 60.71 -44.82 -13.91
N THR A 65 61.62 -43.86 -14.05
CA THR A 65 61.29 -42.45 -14.35
C THR A 65 60.43 -42.32 -15.61
N LEU A 66 60.73 -43.08 -16.68
CA LEU A 66 59.91 -43.05 -17.90
C LEU A 66 58.48 -43.54 -17.65
N LEU A 67 58.29 -44.56 -16.81
CA LEU A 67 56.96 -45.04 -16.42
C LEU A 67 56.22 -44.02 -15.56
N GLU A 68 56.94 -43.37 -14.65
CA GLU A 68 56.38 -42.27 -13.85
C GLU A 68 55.96 -41.09 -14.73
N GLN A 69 56.72 -40.75 -15.77
CA GLN A 69 56.33 -39.72 -16.75
C GLN A 69 55.02 -40.08 -17.47
N TRP A 70 54.85 -41.34 -17.89
CA TRP A 70 53.58 -41.81 -18.47
C TRP A 70 52.45 -41.85 -17.46
N ALA A 71 52.74 -42.18 -16.19
CA ALA A 71 51.75 -42.20 -15.11
C ALA A 71 51.27 -40.77 -14.80
N ALA A 72 52.19 -39.81 -14.76
CA ALA A 72 51.90 -38.39 -14.62
C ALA A 72 51.09 -37.86 -15.80
N LEU A 73 51.45 -38.22 -17.03
CA LEU A 73 50.66 -37.87 -18.22
C LEU A 73 49.24 -38.43 -18.12
N GLY A 74 49.09 -39.72 -17.77
CA GLY A 74 47.80 -40.36 -17.58
C GLY A 74 46.96 -39.66 -16.53
N ASP A 75 47.57 -39.30 -15.39
CA ASP A 75 46.94 -38.60 -14.28
C ASP A 75 46.41 -37.22 -14.69
N VAL A 76 47.24 -36.44 -15.40
CA VAL A 76 46.87 -35.11 -15.92
C VAL A 76 45.74 -35.21 -16.94
N LEU A 77 45.83 -36.13 -17.90
CA LEU A 77 44.82 -36.27 -18.95
C LEU A 77 43.46 -36.66 -18.39
N THR A 78 43.42 -37.66 -17.50
CA THR A 78 42.16 -38.13 -16.93
C THR A 78 41.54 -37.13 -15.96
N PHE A 79 42.37 -36.34 -15.27
CA PHE A 79 41.93 -35.19 -14.47
C PHE A 79 41.27 -34.10 -15.31
N HIS A 80 41.87 -33.71 -16.44
CA HIS A 80 41.26 -32.73 -17.35
C HIS A 80 40.00 -33.29 -18.02
N GLN A 81 39.99 -34.56 -18.42
CA GLN A 81 38.81 -35.21 -19.00
C GLN A 81 37.62 -35.17 -18.03
N GLU A 82 37.82 -35.45 -16.74
CA GLU A 82 36.77 -35.38 -15.74
C GLU A 82 36.21 -33.97 -15.61
N ARG A 83 37.07 -32.94 -15.62
CA ARG A 83 36.61 -31.54 -15.63
C ARG A 83 35.80 -31.23 -16.87
N TYR A 84 36.27 -31.59 -18.07
CA TYR A 84 35.53 -31.35 -19.31
C TYR A 84 34.16 -32.04 -19.30
N VAL A 85 34.08 -33.30 -18.87
CA VAL A 85 32.81 -34.04 -18.78
C VAL A 85 31.80 -33.34 -17.85
N ASN A 86 32.26 -32.83 -16.71
CA ASN A 86 31.40 -32.08 -15.80
C ASN A 86 30.91 -30.75 -16.42
N GLU A 87 31.72 -30.06 -17.22
CA GLU A 87 31.33 -28.81 -17.90
C GLU A 87 30.33 -29.00 -19.05
N HIS A 88 30.06 -30.23 -19.51
CA HIS A 88 29.12 -30.49 -20.62
C HIS A 88 27.64 -30.56 -20.22
N PHE A 89 27.32 -30.65 -18.93
CA PHE A 89 25.93 -30.76 -18.47
C PHE A 89 25.57 -29.62 -17.53
N LEU A 90 24.36 -29.08 -17.72
CA LEU A 90 23.86 -27.94 -16.94
C LEU A 90 23.90 -28.21 -15.42
N GLY A 91 23.60 -29.43 -14.99
CA GLY A 91 23.58 -29.82 -13.58
C GLY A 91 24.96 -30.04 -12.94
N THR A 92 26.03 -30.19 -13.73
CA THR A 92 27.38 -30.52 -13.22
C THR A 92 28.44 -29.50 -13.59
N ALA A 93 28.16 -28.59 -14.54
CA ALA A 93 29.08 -27.54 -14.93
C ALA A 93 29.39 -26.64 -13.74
N VAL A 94 30.65 -26.26 -13.56
CA VAL A 94 31.09 -25.39 -12.46
C VAL A 94 31.38 -23.99 -12.98
N LEU A 95 31.92 -23.88 -14.20
CA LEU A 95 32.21 -22.59 -14.83
C LEU A 95 30.91 -21.93 -15.30
N ASP A 96 30.76 -20.65 -14.93
CA ASP A 96 29.63 -19.83 -15.34
C ASP A 96 29.54 -19.70 -16.86
N GLU A 97 30.69 -19.55 -17.53
CA GLU A 97 30.78 -19.51 -18.99
C GLU A 97 30.21 -20.78 -19.66
N SER A 98 30.48 -21.96 -19.10
CA SER A 98 29.94 -23.22 -19.63
C SER A 98 28.42 -23.26 -19.49
N VAL A 99 27.88 -22.84 -18.34
CA VAL A 99 26.42 -22.75 -18.12
C VAL A 99 25.78 -21.83 -19.14
N HIS A 100 26.34 -20.64 -19.33
CA HIS A 100 25.88 -19.66 -20.31
C HIS A 100 25.85 -20.24 -21.73
N ARG A 101 26.94 -20.88 -22.17
CA ARG A 101 27.01 -21.50 -23.49
C ARG A 101 26.03 -22.66 -23.66
N LEU A 102 25.84 -23.48 -22.62
CA LEU A 102 24.89 -24.60 -22.67
C LEU A 102 23.44 -24.12 -22.82
N VAL A 103 23.04 -23.06 -22.12
CA VAL A 103 21.69 -22.51 -22.23
C VAL A 103 21.48 -21.74 -23.54
N GLU A 104 22.52 -21.14 -24.10
CA GLU A 104 22.47 -20.51 -25.43
C GLU A 104 22.15 -21.52 -26.55
N LEU A 105 22.59 -22.78 -26.44
CA LEU A 105 22.29 -23.83 -27.44
C LEU A 105 20.79 -24.10 -27.60
N ILE A 106 19.99 -23.88 -26.55
CA ILE A 106 18.52 -24.00 -26.59
C ILE A 106 17.84 -22.65 -26.85
N GLY A 107 18.61 -21.62 -27.20
CA GLY A 107 18.11 -20.26 -27.42
C GLY A 107 17.71 -19.52 -26.15
N TYR A 108 18.06 -20.05 -24.96
CA TYR A 108 17.77 -19.36 -23.70
C TYR A 108 18.75 -18.21 -23.50
N ARG A 109 18.21 -17.02 -23.25
CA ARG A 109 18.99 -15.83 -22.93
C ARG A 109 18.85 -15.53 -21.44
N PRO A 110 19.97 -15.39 -20.71
CA PRO A 110 19.96 -14.97 -19.32
C PRO A 110 19.13 -13.71 -19.15
N ARG A 111 18.25 -13.70 -18.15
CA ARG A 111 17.38 -12.55 -17.98
C ARG A 111 18.22 -11.33 -17.60
N PRO A 112 18.03 -10.22 -18.30
CA PRO A 112 18.66 -8.96 -17.95
C PRO A 112 18.08 -8.43 -16.65
N GLY A 113 18.83 -7.56 -15.96
CA GLY A 113 18.29 -6.84 -14.82
C GLY A 113 17.13 -5.94 -15.24
N VAL A 114 16.07 -5.90 -14.44
CA VAL A 114 14.91 -5.02 -14.64
C VAL A 114 14.98 -3.88 -13.63
N SER A 115 14.61 -2.69 -14.06
CA SER A 115 14.58 -1.49 -13.23
C SER A 115 13.44 -1.53 -12.21
N ALA A 116 13.69 -1.00 -11.03
CA ALA A 116 12.64 -0.69 -10.07
C ALA A 116 11.85 0.54 -10.50
N THR A 117 10.57 0.59 -10.19
CA THR A 117 9.69 1.72 -10.47
C THR A 117 9.20 2.35 -9.17
N ALA A 118 9.00 3.67 -9.19
CA ALA A 118 8.44 4.42 -8.07
C ALA A 118 7.45 5.44 -8.60
N THR A 119 6.50 5.84 -7.74
CA THR A 119 5.69 7.03 -8.01
C THR A 119 6.25 8.19 -7.19
N LEU A 120 6.62 9.26 -7.89
CA LEU A 120 7.09 10.50 -7.27
C LEU A 120 5.91 11.46 -7.11
N ALA A 121 5.84 12.12 -5.97
CA ALA A 121 4.95 13.24 -5.69
C ALA A 121 5.77 14.53 -5.56
N PHE A 122 5.29 15.60 -6.19
CA PHE A 122 5.96 16.90 -6.24
C PHE A 122 5.18 17.91 -5.41
N THR A 123 5.88 18.65 -4.55
CA THR A 123 5.31 19.75 -3.76
C THR A 123 5.83 21.07 -4.31
N LEU A 124 4.93 21.98 -4.66
CA LEU A 124 5.24 23.29 -5.24
C LEU A 124 5.05 24.40 -4.21
N ALA A 125 5.79 25.50 -4.38
CA ALA A 125 5.55 26.72 -3.65
C ALA A 125 4.15 27.27 -3.93
N ALA A 126 3.53 27.92 -2.93
CA ALA A 126 2.22 28.55 -3.09
C ALA A 126 2.18 29.51 -4.28
N GLY A 127 1.17 29.39 -5.14
CA GLY A 127 1.03 30.18 -6.36
C GLY A 127 1.81 29.67 -7.58
N ALA A 128 2.66 28.65 -7.44
CA ALA A 128 3.45 28.12 -8.54
C ALA A 128 2.69 27.06 -9.36
N ALA A 129 2.91 27.09 -10.67
CA ALA A 129 2.53 26.04 -11.60
C ALA A 129 3.67 25.83 -12.60
N LEU A 130 4.06 24.57 -12.83
CA LEU A 130 5.18 24.24 -13.72
C LEU A 130 5.00 22.86 -14.34
N THR A 131 5.79 22.56 -15.38
CA THR A 131 5.86 21.23 -15.98
C THR A 131 7.15 20.56 -15.55
N VAL A 132 7.05 19.47 -14.80
CA VAL A 132 8.18 18.56 -14.58
C VAL A 132 8.39 17.76 -15.86
N PRO A 133 9.56 17.83 -16.51
CA PRO A 133 9.80 17.11 -17.76
C PRO A 133 9.93 15.59 -17.51
N ALA A 134 9.76 14.79 -18.57
CA ALA A 134 10.27 13.42 -18.57
C ALA A 134 11.81 13.44 -18.51
N GLY A 135 12.40 12.45 -17.86
CA GLY A 135 13.84 12.39 -17.62
C GLY A 135 14.31 13.26 -16.43
N PHE A 136 13.39 13.77 -15.60
CA PHE A 136 13.75 14.58 -14.44
C PHE A 136 14.37 13.70 -13.34
N PRO A 137 15.65 13.93 -12.96
CA PRO A 137 16.39 13.04 -12.07
C PRO A 137 16.18 13.38 -10.58
N VAL A 138 15.88 12.35 -9.80
CA VAL A 138 15.72 12.38 -8.34
C VAL A 138 16.56 11.25 -7.72
N GLN A 139 17.35 11.59 -6.72
CA GLN A 139 18.23 10.66 -6.03
C GLN A 139 17.68 10.28 -4.65
N SER A 140 17.92 9.04 -4.23
CA SER A 140 17.60 8.58 -2.89
C SER A 140 18.64 9.04 -1.87
N VAL A 141 18.16 9.32 -0.66
CA VAL A 141 19.02 9.45 0.51
C VAL A 141 19.27 8.03 1.05
N PRO A 142 20.51 7.52 1.01
CA PRO A 142 20.81 6.16 1.44
C PRO A 142 20.68 5.99 2.95
N GLY A 143 20.23 4.82 3.39
CA GLY A 143 20.38 4.38 4.78
C GLY A 143 21.83 3.97 5.12
N PRO A 144 22.11 3.59 6.38
CA PRO A 144 23.43 3.11 6.78
C PRO A 144 23.88 1.89 5.96
N GLY A 145 24.96 2.02 5.20
CA GLY A 145 25.51 0.95 4.35
C GLY A 145 24.91 0.86 2.94
N GLU A 146 23.97 1.73 2.58
CA GLU A 146 23.37 1.79 1.24
C GLU A 146 24.07 2.84 0.35
N GLN A 147 23.95 2.67 -0.97
CA GLN A 147 24.42 3.65 -1.95
C GLN A 147 23.24 4.48 -2.49
N PRO A 148 23.42 5.79 -2.78
CA PRO A 148 22.40 6.59 -3.43
C PRO A 148 21.98 5.98 -4.76
N GLN A 149 20.67 5.90 -5.01
CA GLN A 149 20.09 5.39 -6.25
C GLN A 149 19.39 6.51 -6.99
N THR A 150 19.60 6.61 -8.29
CA THR A 150 19.03 7.69 -9.12
C THR A 150 17.84 7.19 -9.94
N PHE A 151 16.73 7.90 -9.83
CA PHE A 151 15.51 7.67 -10.59
C PHE A 151 15.28 8.82 -11.55
N GLU A 152 14.73 8.52 -12.72
CA GLU A 152 14.26 9.55 -13.67
C GLU A 152 12.77 9.36 -13.95
N THR A 153 12.05 10.47 -14.07
CA THR A 153 10.62 10.45 -14.47
C THR A 153 10.46 9.84 -15.86
N LEU A 154 9.49 8.94 -16.03
CA LEU A 154 9.17 8.32 -17.32
C LEU A 154 8.25 9.20 -18.17
N GLU A 155 7.51 10.10 -17.54
CA GLU A 155 6.51 10.97 -18.14
C GLU A 155 6.60 12.37 -17.53
N GLY A 156 6.15 13.38 -18.28
CA GLY A 156 6.04 14.74 -17.76
C GLY A 156 4.83 14.90 -16.82
N CYS A 157 4.93 15.81 -15.85
CA CYS A 157 3.86 16.14 -14.91
C CYS A 157 3.55 17.63 -14.97
N ALA A 158 2.32 18.00 -15.34
CA ALA A 158 1.82 19.36 -15.18
C ALA A 158 1.44 19.57 -13.71
N ALA A 159 2.36 20.13 -12.94
CA ALA A 159 2.26 20.25 -11.49
C ALA A 159 1.77 21.65 -11.08
N ASP A 160 0.86 21.70 -10.11
CA ASP A 160 0.21 22.92 -9.65
C ASP A 160 0.13 22.90 -8.11
N TRP A 161 0.47 24.02 -7.47
CA TRP A 161 0.45 24.13 -6.00
C TRP A 161 -0.91 23.77 -5.39
N ARG A 162 -2.01 24.01 -6.11
CA ARG A 162 -3.38 23.70 -5.67
C ARG A 162 -3.61 22.20 -5.49
N LEU A 163 -2.78 21.38 -6.11
CA LEU A 163 -2.86 19.92 -6.12
C LEU A 163 -1.76 19.26 -5.27
N ASN A 164 -1.03 20.04 -4.46
CA ASN A 164 0.01 19.52 -3.57
C ASN A 164 -0.55 18.44 -2.62
N ALA A 165 -1.65 18.77 -1.96
CA ALA A 165 -2.31 17.89 -0.98
C ALA A 165 -3.78 18.28 -0.88
N LEU A 166 -4.67 17.34 -1.19
CA LEU A 166 -6.13 17.47 -1.06
C LEU A 166 -6.63 16.38 -0.10
N PRO A 167 -7.66 16.63 0.70
CA PRO A 167 -8.24 15.57 1.53
C PRO A 167 -8.97 14.53 0.65
N ALA A 168 -9.02 13.28 1.10
CA ALA A 168 -9.64 12.17 0.35
C ALA A 168 -10.69 11.47 1.20
N TYR A 169 -11.98 11.57 0.82
CA TYR A 169 -13.07 10.89 1.52
C TYR A 169 -13.81 9.92 0.64
N GLY A 170 -14.41 8.91 1.29
CA GLY A 170 -15.43 8.08 0.69
C GLY A 170 -16.73 8.85 0.45
N LYS A 171 -17.67 8.20 -0.24
CA LYS A 171 -18.99 8.78 -0.53
C LYS A 171 -19.72 9.12 0.79
N PRO A 172 -20.18 10.37 0.98
CA PRO A 172 -20.86 10.77 2.20
C PRO A 172 -22.20 10.04 2.38
N VAL A 173 -22.58 9.81 3.63
CA VAL A 173 -23.83 9.15 4.03
C VAL A 173 -24.62 10.09 4.95
N ALA A 174 -25.94 10.13 4.78
CA ALA A 174 -26.82 10.94 5.63
C ALA A 174 -26.82 10.45 7.08
N VAL A 175 -26.62 11.38 8.02
CA VAL A 175 -26.65 11.12 9.46
C VAL A 175 -27.51 12.17 10.16
N ASP A 176 -28.15 11.79 11.26
CA ASP A 176 -28.81 12.74 12.15
C ASP A 176 -27.74 13.40 13.05
N PRO A 177 -27.52 14.72 12.92
CA PRO A 177 -26.40 15.39 13.57
C PRO A 177 -26.48 15.43 15.10
N LEU A 178 -27.66 15.18 15.67
CA LEU A 178 -27.90 15.26 17.12
C LEU A 178 -28.16 13.89 17.76
N ALA A 179 -28.11 12.80 17.00
CA ALA A 179 -28.48 11.46 17.44
C ALA A 179 -27.30 10.47 17.62
N GLY A 180 -26.04 10.93 17.76
CA GLY A 180 -24.87 10.06 17.85
C GLY A 180 -23.72 10.55 18.75
N ALA A 181 -23.02 9.61 19.39
CA ALA A 181 -21.94 9.85 20.35
C ALA A 181 -20.69 10.50 19.75
N GLU A 182 -20.47 10.30 18.45
CA GLU A 182 -19.26 10.76 17.77
C GLU A 182 -19.28 12.25 17.45
N GLY A 183 -20.44 12.91 17.54
CA GLY A 183 -20.65 14.30 17.15
C GLY A 183 -20.91 14.44 15.65
N ALA A 184 -21.20 15.66 15.19
CA ALA A 184 -21.55 15.93 13.80
C ALA A 184 -20.75 17.10 13.22
N LEU A 185 -20.60 17.08 11.89
CA LEU A 185 -19.90 18.14 11.16
C LEU A 185 -20.75 19.42 11.13
N VAL A 186 -20.14 20.52 11.57
CA VAL A 186 -20.71 21.87 11.46
C VAL A 186 -20.61 22.31 10.00
N HIS A 187 -21.67 22.94 9.49
CA HIS A 187 -21.70 23.45 8.13
C HIS A 187 -20.51 24.38 7.88
N PRO A 188 -19.73 24.20 6.79
CA PRO A 188 -18.49 24.93 6.58
C PRO A 188 -18.60 26.45 6.69
N ALA A 189 -19.69 27.04 6.20
CA ALA A 189 -19.93 28.49 6.29
C ALA A 189 -20.01 29.02 7.74
N ASP A 190 -20.42 28.19 8.70
CA ASP A 190 -20.62 28.57 10.09
C ASP A 190 -19.37 28.29 10.97
N VAL A 191 -18.40 27.54 10.46
CA VAL A 191 -17.18 27.18 11.21
C VAL A 191 -16.42 28.41 11.76
N PRO A 192 -16.18 29.52 11.02
CA PRO A 192 -15.47 30.67 11.55
C PRO A 192 -16.19 31.31 12.74
N ARG A 193 -17.53 31.27 12.74
CA ARG A 193 -18.36 31.76 13.85
C ARG A 193 -18.18 30.90 15.09
N TRP A 194 -18.14 29.58 14.95
CA TRP A 194 -18.13 28.66 16.10
C TRP A 194 -16.74 28.29 16.62
N ALA A 195 -15.74 28.19 15.75
CA ALA A 195 -14.37 27.76 16.11
C ALA A 195 -13.71 28.69 17.14
N GLY A 196 -13.91 30.01 17.02
CA GLY A 196 -13.37 30.99 17.96
C GLY A 196 -14.14 31.11 19.27
N VAL A 197 -15.39 30.64 19.29
CA VAL A 197 -16.40 31.02 20.29
C VAL A 197 -16.74 29.89 21.26
N LEU A 198 -16.86 28.65 20.78
CA LEU A 198 -17.22 27.48 21.61
C LEU A 198 -15.99 26.83 22.22
N ARG A 199 -16.11 26.39 23.47
CA ARG A 199 -15.11 25.56 24.18
C ARG A 199 -15.79 24.35 24.84
N PRO A 200 -15.07 23.22 25.05
CA PRO A 200 -15.57 22.13 25.87
C PRO A 200 -16.03 22.64 27.25
N GLY A 201 -17.22 22.25 27.67
CA GLY A 201 -17.90 22.73 28.88
C GLY A 201 -18.89 23.87 28.65
N ASP A 202 -18.87 24.55 27.49
CA ASP A 202 -19.82 25.62 27.19
C ASP A 202 -21.26 25.10 27.16
N PRO A 203 -22.23 25.87 27.70
CA PRO A 203 -23.63 25.46 27.71
C PRO A 203 -24.21 25.47 26.29
N MET A 204 -25.02 24.47 25.98
CA MET A 204 -25.77 24.35 24.73
C MET A 204 -27.20 23.91 25.03
N LEU A 205 -28.14 24.36 24.21
CA LEU A 205 -29.55 23.96 24.25
C LEU A 205 -29.87 23.19 22.99
N ILE A 206 -30.36 21.97 23.14
CA ILE A 206 -31.00 21.25 22.04
C ILE A 206 -32.50 21.49 22.15
N VAL A 207 -33.07 22.10 21.12
CA VAL A 207 -34.46 22.53 21.06
C VAL A 207 -35.19 21.73 20.00
N VAL A 208 -36.28 21.09 20.39
CA VAL A 208 -37.26 20.48 19.49
C VAL A 208 -38.52 21.32 19.60
N GLU A 209 -38.90 22.03 18.53
CA GLU A 209 -40.16 22.77 18.52
C GLU A 209 -41.36 21.82 18.46
N GLY A 210 -42.45 22.16 19.15
CA GLY A 210 -43.66 21.31 19.21
C GLY A 210 -44.94 22.07 19.56
N PRO A 211 -46.12 21.63 19.08
CA PRO A 211 -47.39 22.37 19.20
C PRO A 211 -48.20 22.13 20.48
N GLU A 212 -49.18 23.03 20.69
CA GLU A 212 -50.14 23.25 21.79
C GLU A 212 -51.07 22.07 22.19
N SER A 213 -50.93 20.87 21.62
CA SER A 213 -51.86 19.74 21.88
C SER A 213 -51.22 18.38 21.62
N ALA A 214 -50.18 18.03 22.36
CA ALA A 214 -49.58 16.69 22.35
C ALA A 214 -49.42 16.14 23.78
N HIS A 215 -50.52 15.93 24.50
CA HIS A 215 -50.52 14.95 25.60
C HIS A 215 -50.40 13.55 25.00
N VAL A 216 -49.19 13.07 24.77
CA VAL A 216 -48.97 11.65 24.51
C VAL A 216 -49.05 10.92 25.86
N LYS A 217 -50.02 10.02 26.00
CA LYS A 217 -50.18 9.13 27.14
C LYS A 217 -48.89 8.33 27.38
N ILE A 218 -48.35 8.36 28.60
CA ILE A 218 -47.33 7.41 29.06
C ILE A 218 -48.01 6.06 29.31
N GLY A 219 -47.62 5.06 28.53
CA GLY A 219 -47.98 3.67 28.74
C GLY A 219 -47.23 2.75 27.77
N GLY A 220 -46.16 2.12 28.26
CA GLY A 220 -45.48 0.97 27.65
C GLY A 220 -44.76 1.20 26.32
N SER A 221 -43.43 1.23 26.37
CA SER A 221 -42.45 1.13 25.26
C SER A 221 -42.56 2.14 24.11
N GLY A 222 -41.62 3.11 24.10
CA GLY A 222 -41.26 3.94 22.95
C GLY A 222 -42.12 5.20 22.78
N THR A 223 -41.67 6.34 23.30
CA THR A 223 -42.35 7.64 23.11
C THR A 223 -41.35 8.71 22.66
N ARG A 224 -41.67 9.40 21.56
CA ARG A 224 -41.00 10.64 21.11
C ARG A 224 -41.64 11.82 21.84
N GLU A 225 -40.86 12.56 22.62
CA GLU A 225 -41.27 13.87 23.15
C GLU A 225 -41.37 14.87 21.98
N THR A 226 -42.52 15.50 21.82
CA THR A 226 -42.73 16.54 20.79
C THR A 226 -42.81 17.86 21.54
N GLY A 227 -41.79 18.71 21.41
CA GLY A 227 -41.63 19.92 22.21
C GLY A 227 -40.81 19.70 23.48
N SER A 228 -39.47 19.74 23.39
CA SER A 228 -38.60 19.64 24.57
C SER A 228 -37.31 20.44 24.41
N VAL A 229 -36.75 20.85 25.56
CA VAL A 229 -35.47 21.56 25.64
C VAL A 229 -34.53 20.73 26.49
N LEU A 230 -33.48 20.20 25.86
CA LEU A 230 -32.42 19.47 26.53
C LEU A 230 -31.24 20.39 26.77
N ARG A 231 -30.94 20.66 28.04
CA ARG A 231 -29.72 21.37 28.44
C ARG A 231 -28.54 20.39 28.36
N THR A 232 -27.52 20.79 27.63
CA THR A 232 -26.30 20.01 27.43
C THR A 232 -25.09 20.93 27.49
N THR A 233 -23.90 20.37 27.38
CA THR A 233 -22.66 21.11 27.22
C THR A 233 -21.91 20.61 25.99
N VAL A 234 -21.01 21.42 25.47
CA VAL A 234 -20.02 20.98 24.48
C VAL A 234 -19.12 19.95 25.15
N ALA A 235 -19.19 18.70 24.73
CA ALA A 235 -18.32 17.64 25.24
C ALA A 235 -16.93 17.72 24.62
N ALA A 236 -16.87 17.93 23.30
CA ALA A 236 -15.63 18.09 22.56
C ALA A 236 -15.88 18.92 21.29
N LEU A 237 -14.81 19.55 20.80
CA LEU A 237 -14.80 20.27 19.55
C LEU A 237 -13.53 19.84 18.80
N ASP A 238 -13.71 18.94 17.85
CA ASP A 238 -12.60 18.27 17.16
C ASP A 238 -12.41 18.92 15.78
N ALA A 239 -11.25 19.52 15.57
CA ALA A 239 -10.86 20.05 14.27
C ALA A 239 -10.20 18.92 13.47
N GLY A 240 -10.95 18.31 12.55
CA GLY A 240 -10.47 17.25 11.67
C GLY A 240 -10.28 17.74 10.23
N PRO A 241 -9.64 16.96 9.35
CA PRO A 241 -9.47 17.34 7.95
C PRO A 241 -10.81 17.60 7.22
N ASP A 242 -11.90 17.00 7.69
CA ASP A 242 -13.27 17.10 7.14
C ASP A 242 -13.96 18.41 7.53
N GLY A 243 -13.41 19.14 8.49
CA GLY A 243 -13.98 20.34 9.09
C GLY A 243 -14.11 20.28 10.60
N LEU A 244 -14.99 21.10 11.15
CA LEU A 244 -15.21 21.23 12.59
C LEU A 244 -16.30 20.25 13.03
N ARG A 245 -15.93 19.25 13.84
CA ARG A 245 -16.89 18.32 14.44
C ARG A 245 -17.24 18.78 15.85
N LEU A 246 -18.54 18.97 16.11
CA LEU A 246 -19.06 19.35 17.42
C LEU A 246 -19.72 18.15 18.08
N ARG A 247 -19.26 17.80 19.29
CA ARG A 247 -19.84 16.74 20.13
C ARG A 247 -20.52 17.35 21.33
N LEU A 248 -21.78 16.98 21.55
CA LEU A 248 -22.58 17.42 22.70
C LEU A 248 -22.67 16.29 23.74
N ALA A 249 -22.62 16.64 25.03
CA ALA A 249 -22.58 15.69 26.15
C ALA A 249 -23.89 14.87 26.29
N ALA A 250 -25.01 15.49 25.95
CA ALA A 250 -26.32 14.87 25.80
C ALA A 250 -26.82 15.04 24.36
N GLN A 251 -27.61 14.06 23.91
CA GLN A 251 -28.09 13.90 22.53
C GLN A 251 -29.59 13.65 22.49
N THR A 252 -30.20 13.80 21.32
CA THR A 252 -31.60 13.50 21.09
C THR A 252 -31.80 12.82 19.74
N ALA A 253 -32.68 11.83 19.67
CA ALA A 253 -33.11 11.19 18.43
C ALA A 253 -34.42 11.80 17.89
N ALA A 254 -34.81 12.98 18.40
CA ALA A 254 -35.98 13.71 17.96
C ALA A 254 -35.71 14.39 16.61
N ALA A 255 -36.54 14.09 15.61
CA ALA A 255 -36.45 14.72 14.31
C ALA A 255 -36.74 16.24 14.43
N GLY A 256 -36.00 17.06 13.70
CA GLY A 256 -36.16 18.52 13.71
C GLY A 256 -35.52 19.24 14.91
N ALA A 257 -34.68 18.55 15.69
CA ALA A 257 -33.90 19.17 16.75
C ALA A 257 -32.88 20.18 16.19
N ALA A 258 -32.75 21.33 16.85
CA ALA A 258 -31.75 22.35 16.53
C ALA A 258 -30.94 22.72 17.78
N ALA A 259 -29.65 22.97 17.60
CA ALA A 259 -28.75 23.29 18.71
C ALA A 259 -28.46 24.80 18.74
N TYR A 260 -28.62 25.41 19.91
CA TYR A 260 -28.39 26.83 20.13
C TYR A 260 -27.48 27.06 21.32
N ARG A 261 -26.68 28.13 21.26
CA ARG A 261 -25.92 28.61 22.42
C ARG A 261 -26.79 29.60 23.22
N PRO A 262 -27.05 29.35 24.51
CA PRO A 262 -27.78 30.31 25.34
C PRO A 262 -26.89 31.50 25.71
N ALA A 263 -27.42 32.72 25.59
CA ALA A 263 -26.73 33.94 26.04
C ALA A 263 -27.06 34.26 27.50
N ARG A 264 -28.36 34.38 27.83
CA ARG A 264 -28.85 34.61 29.19
C ARG A 264 -30.32 34.25 29.34
N SER A 265 -30.73 33.86 30.54
CA SER A 265 -32.15 33.68 30.89
C SER A 265 -32.79 35.04 31.20
N LEU A 266 -34.02 35.22 30.72
CA LEU A 266 -34.86 36.38 30.96
C LEU A 266 -36.10 35.92 31.73
N LEU A 267 -36.53 36.73 32.69
CA LEU A 267 -37.74 36.48 33.46
C LEU A 267 -38.89 37.32 32.91
N VAL A 268 -40.06 36.70 32.81
CA VAL A 268 -41.30 37.38 32.44
C VAL A 268 -41.79 38.17 33.64
N ASN A 269 -42.26 39.40 33.44
CA ASN A 269 -42.72 40.26 34.52
C ASN A 269 -43.74 39.56 35.42
N GLY A 270 -43.51 39.59 36.73
CA GLY A 270 -44.36 38.90 37.69
C GLY A 270 -44.10 37.39 37.78
N HIS A 271 -42.91 36.90 37.40
CA HIS A 271 -42.52 35.49 37.55
C HIS A 271 -42.58 35.03 39.02
N ASP A 272 -42.18 35.90 39.96
CA ASP A 272 -42.15 35.60 41.40
C ASP A 272 -43.49 35.88 42.13
N VAL A 273 -44.59 36.02 41.39
CA VAL A 273 -45.91 36.32 41.97
C VAL A 273 -46.47 35.07 42.67
N PRO A 274 -46.82 35.16 43.97
CA PRO A 274 -47.31 34.02 44.72
C PRO A 274 -48.62 33.46 44.14
N ASP A 275 -48.87 32.17 44.36
CA ASP A 275 -50.06 31.44 43.87
C ASP A 275 -51.41 32.00 44.35
N THR A 276 -51.38 32.83 45.39
CA THR A 276 -52.57 33.45 45.98
C THR A 276 -52.40 34.95 46.02
N ALA A 277 -53.44 35.69 45.60
CA ALA A 277 -53.43 37.14 45.72
C ALA A 277 -53.56 37.54 47.20
N PRO A 278 -52.96 38.66 47.62
CA PRO A 278 -53.23 39.22 48.95
C PRO A 278 -54.74 39.50 49.10
N PRO A 279 -55.32 39.29 50.30
CA PRO A 279 -56.75 39.48 50.51
C PRO A 279 -57.17 40.91 50.18
N ILE A 280 -58.06 41.08 49.20
CA ILE A 280 -58.57 42.40 48.82
C ILE A 280 -59.78 42.73 49.69
N MET A 281 -59.70 43.85 50.40
CA MET A 281 -60.79 44.39 51.19
C MET A 281 -61.74 45.18 50.28
N SER A 282 -62.99 44.74 50.15
CA SER A 282 -64.05 45.55 49.56
C SER A 282 -65.03 46.03 50.63
N LYS A 283 -65.36 47.32 50.60
CA LYS A 283 -66.37 47.92 51.48
C LYS A 283 -67.64 48.15 50.68
N ASN A 284 -68.73 47.48 51.06
CA ASN A 284 -70.03 47.69 50.44
C ASN A 284 -71.02 48.14 51.52
N GLY A 285 -71.23 49.46 51.60
CA GLY A 285 -71.88 50.08 52.76
C GLY A 285 -71.06 49.86 54.04
N ASP A 286 -71.71 49.44 55.13
CA ASP A 286 -71.04 49.15 56.41
C ASP A 286 -70.45 47.74 56.52
N LYS A 287 -70.53 46.91 55.46
CA LYS A 287 -69.89 45.60 55.42
C LYS A 287 -68.51 45.66 54.77
N ILE A 288 -67.52 45.13 55.48
CA ILE A 288 -66.17 44.87 54.95
C ILE A 288 -66.09 43.37 54.61
N THR A 289 -65.82 43.03 53.35
CA THR A 289 -65.54 41.67 52.88
C THR A 289 -64.10 41.57 52.43
N TRP A 290 -63.40 40.51 52.84
CA TRP A 290 -62.06 40.18 52.38
C TRP A 290 -62.15 39.01 51.41
N ASP A 291 -61.67 39.19 50.17
CA ASP A 291 -61.63 38.15 49.15
C ASP A 291 -60.18 37.71 48.89
N VAL A 292 -59.91 36.41 49.03
CA VAL A 292 -58.61 35.79 48.74
C VAL A 292 -58.71 35.12 47.36
N GLY A 293 -58.74 35.93 46.31
CA GLY A 293 -58.82 35.45 44.93
C GLY A 293 -57.51 34.82 44.43
N LYS A 294 -57.59 34.03 43.35
CA LYS A 294 -56.41 33.70 42.54
C LYS A 294 -55.93 34.96 41.84
N ALA A 295 -54.62 35.12 41.68
CA ALA A 295 -54.04 36.24 40.92
C ALA A 295 -54.58 36.23 39.47
N SER A 296 -55.49 37.14 39.13
CA SER A 296 -56.19 37.17 37.84
C SER A 296 -55.37 37.79 36.69
N GLU A 297 -54.17 38.30 36.96
CA GLU A 297 -53.32 39.07 36.04
C GLU A 297 -52.01 38.32 35.69
N VAL A 298 -52.04 36.99 35.59
CA VAL A 298 -50.88 36.15 35.22
C VAL A 298 -51.01 35.49 33.84
N GLU A 299 -52.12 35.73 33.14
CA GLU A 299 -52.34 35.27 31.76
C GLU A 299 -51.79 36.28 30.74
N ILE A 300 -51.23 35.80 29.63
CA ILE A 300 -50.88 36.62 28.46
C ILE A 300 -51.69 36.11 27.26
N ALA A 301 -52.45 37.01 26.65
CA ALA A 301 -53.27 36.68 25.48
C ALA A 301 -52.39 36.26 24.28
N ALA A 302 -52.92 35.42 23.40
CA ALA A 302 -52.21 35.04 22.18
C ALA A 302 -51.84 36.28 21.35
N GLY A 303 -50.60 36.34 20.86
CA GLY A 303 -50.06 37.46 20.10
C GLY A 303 -49.77 38.75 20.90
N ALA A 304 -50.07 38.79 22.21
CA ALA A 304 -49.75 39.95 23.05
C ALA A 304 -48.23 40.07 23.28
N PRO A 305 -47.68 41.29 23.44
CA PRO A 305 -46.27 41.48 23.74
C PRO A 305 -45.86 40.74 25.02
N LEU A 306 -44.66 40.16 25.03
CA LEU A 306 -44.11 39.47 26.19
C LEU A 306 -43.48 40.50 27.15
N PRO A 307 -44.03 40.72 28.37
CA PRO A 307 -43.50 41.71 29.30
C PRO A 307 -42.32 41.09 30.07
N LEU A 308 -41.13 41.67 29.98
CA LEU A 308 -39.93 41.22 30.70
C LEU A 308 -39.72 42.04 31.98
N GLU A 309 -39.25 41.40 33.06
CA GLU A 309 -39.12 41.98 34.43
C GLU A 309 -38.26 43.24 34.53
N ARG A 310 -37.38 43.51 33.56
CA ARG A 310 -36.47 44.65 33.58
C ARG A 310 -36.39 45.32 32.22
N LYS A 311 -36.17 46.64 32.22
CA LYS A 311 -35.80 47.39 31.01
C LYS A 311 -34.52 46.78 30.41
N ASN A 312 -34.63 46.25 29.20
CA ASN A 312 -33.51 45.65 28.47
C ASN A 312 -33.21 46.49 27.22
N GLU A 313 -32.30 47.46 27.36
CA GLU A 313 -31.87 48.31 26.24
C GLU A 313 -31.02 47.56 25.20
N SER A 314 -30.57 46.34 25.53
CA SER A 314 -29.73 45.50 24.68
C SER A 314 -30.49 44.46 23.84
N LEU A 315 -31.82 44.39 23.91
CA LEU A 315 -32.64 43.51 23.06
C LEU A 315 -32.97 44.23 21.76
N ALA A 316 -32.17 43.97 20.72
CA ALA A 316 -32.38 44.53 19.39
C ALA A 316 -33.45 43.75 18.60
N VAL A 317 -34.11 44.42 17.67
CA VAL A 317 -34.95 43.77 16.64
C VAL A 317 -34.11 42.74 15.88
N GLY A 318 -34.65 41.54 15.67
CA GLY A 318 -33.99 40.39 15.05
C GLY A 318 -33.38 39.39 16.03
N THR A 319 -33.28 39.73 17.33
CA THR A 319 -32.70 38.83 18.35
C THR A 319 -33.55 37.56 18.50
N PRO A 320 -32.96 36.36 18.44
CA PRO A 320 -33.69 35.12 18.67
C PRO A 320 -33.89 34.84 20.17
N LEU A 321 -35.12 34.49 20.54
CA LEU A 321 -35.55 34.10 21.88
C LEU A 321 -36.15 32.70 21.84
N LEU A 322 -35.74 31.85 22.78
CA LEU A 322 -36.43 30.59 23.07
C LEU A 322 -37.47 30.86 24.16
N VAL A 323 -38.75 30.58 23.86
CA VAL A 323 -39.86 30.68 24.81
C VAL A 323 -40.38 29.27 25.09
N VAL A 324 -40.35 28.89 26.37
CA VAL A 324 -40.79 27.58 26.84
C VAL A 324 -41.92 27.78 27.83
N ASP A 325 -43.12 27.31 27.50
CA ASP A 325 -44.21 27.14 28.45
C ASP A 325 -44.33 25.64 28.81
N PRO A 326 -43.90 25.22 30.01
CA PRO A 326 -43.86 23.81 30.41
C PRO A 326 -45.23 23.13 30.24
N GLY A 327 -45.31 22.18 29.31
CA GLY A 327 -46.51 21.40 29.04
C GLY A 327 -47.49 22.01 28.02
N ALA A 328 -47.18 23.19 27.47
CA ALA A 328 -47.97 23.82 26.40
C ALA A 328 -47.21 23.89 25.08
N PHE A 329 -46.09 24.63 25.01
CA PHE A 329 -45.29 24.74 23.78
C PHE A 329 -43.82 25.07 24.05
N THR A 330 -42.98 24.77 23.06
CA THR A 330 -41.57 25.21 22.98
C THR A 330 -41.34 25.80 21.61
N ARG A 331 -40.90 27.06 21.52
CA ARG A 331 -40.77 27.78 20.25
C ARG A 331 -39.61 28.77 20.25
N VAL A 332 -38.87 28.82 19.15
CA VAL A 332 -37.90 29.89 18.89
C VAL A 332 -38.60 31.00 18.13
N VAL A 333 -38.48 32.23 18.61
CA VAL A 333 -39.12 33.43 18.05
C VAL A 333 -38.10 34.54 17.87
N ARG A 334 -38.37 35.49 16.99
CA ARG A 334 -37.51 36.66 16.76
C ARG A 334 -38.18 37.90 17.29
N VAL A 335 -37.42 38.76 17.97
CA VAL A 335 -37.90 40.07 18.40
C VAL A 335 -38.20 40.94 17.18
N THR A 336 -39.44 41.39 17.01
CA THR A 336 -39.84 42.31 15.94
C THR A 336 -39.94 43.75 16.44
N LYS A 337 -40.26 43.94 17.73
CA LYS A 337 -40.39 45.27 18.34
C LYS A 337 -40.11 45.18 19.84
N THR A 338 -39.43 46.20 20.38
CA THR A 338 -39.28 46.41 21.82
C THR A 338 -39.86 47.76 22.20
N ALA A 339 -40.71 47.79 23.23
CA ALA A 339 -41.35 49.01 23.75
C ALA A 339 -41.25 49.05 25.28
N PRO A 340 -41.11 50.24 25.89
CA PRO A 340 -41.28 50.38 27.34
C PRO A 340 -42.77 50.23 27.67
N GLY A 341 -43.09 49.33 28.60
CA GLY A 341 -44.43 49.15 29.14
C GLY A 341 -44.47 49.46 30.64
N THR A 342 -45.67 49.65 31.16
CA THR A 342 -45.93 49.69 32.61
C THR A 342 -47.04 48.71 32.90
N GLU A 343 -46.73 47.67 33.66
CA GLU A 343 -47.74 46.74 34.16
C GLU A 343 -47.97 46.95 35.65
N GLN A 344 -49.22 46.78 36.05
CA GLN A 344 -49.63 46.72 37.44
C GLN A 344 -49.98 45.27 37.76
N LEU A 345 -49.52 44.79 38.91
CA LEU A 345 -49.70 43.40 39.35
C LEU A 345 -50.56 43.40 40.61
N LEU A 346 -51.62 42.58 40.61
CA LEU A 346 -52.52 42.31 41.75
C LEU A 346 -53.40 43.50 42.17
N GLY A 347 -53.71 44.44 41.26
CA GLY A 347 -54.69 45.52 41.49
C GLY A 347 -54.43 46.44 42.69
N ALA A 348 -53.30 46.31 43.38
CA ALA A 348 -52.94 47.15 44.53
C ALA A 348 -52.24 48.42 44.03
N THR A 349 -52.55 49.56 44.65
CA THR A 349 -51.91 50.88 44.41
C THR A 349 -50.47 50.92 44.93
N GLY A 350 -49.61 50.04 44.41
CA GLY A 350 -48.15 50.03 44.57
C GLY A 350 -47.44 50.63 43.35
N PRO A 351 -46.10 50.79 43.42
CA PRO A 351 -45.32 51.36 42.32
C PRO A 351 -45.44 50.49 41.06
N THR A 352 -45.81 51.10 39.93
CA THR A 352 -45.78 50.46 38.60
C THR A 352 -44.34 50.08 38.24
N SER A 353 -44.11 48.80 37.95
CA SER A 353 -42.81 48.34 37.46
C SER A 353 -42.68 48.68 35.98
N GLN A 354 -41.61 49.39 35.59
CA GLN A 354 -41.29 49.56 34.17
C GLN A 354 -40.80 48.23 33.59
N VAL A 355 -41.53 47.71 32.61
CA VAL A 355 -41.22 46.47 31.90
C VAL A 355 -40.77 46.75 30.48
N ALA A 356 -40.06 45.81 29.87
CA ALA A 356 -39.84 45.82 28.43
C ALA A 356 -40.86 44.89 27.76
N GLU A 357 -41.78 45.46 26.98
CA GLU A 357 -42.71 44.71 26.14
C GLU A 357 -42.01 44.32 24.83
N VAL A 358 -41.93 43.01 24.58
CA VAL A 358 -41.27 42.46 23.41
C VAL A 358 -42.29 41.78 22.51
N THR A 359 -42.51 42.34 21.32
CA THR A 359 -43.28 41.67 20.26
C THR A 359 -42.37 40.74 19.49
N VAL A 360 -42.87 39.55 19.15
CA VAL A 360 -42.08 38.49 18.53
C VAL A 360 -42.78 37.86 17.32
N ASP A 361 -42.00 37.25 16.43
CA ASP A 361 -42.48 36.50 15.25
C ASP A 361 -41.77 35.13 15.17
N PRO A 362 -42.49 34.00 15.02
CA PRO A 362 -43.94 33.87 14.96
C PRO A 362 -44.63 34.27 16.27
N GLU A 363 -45.89 34.72 16.18
CA GLU A 363 -46.71 35.08 17.34
C GLU A 363 -46.82 33.91 18.34
N LEU A 364 -46.76 34.25 19.64
CA LEU A 364 -46.86 33.27 20.72
C LEU A 364 -48.34 32.86 20.95
N PRO A 365 -48.60 31.57 21.22
CA PRO A 365 -49.91 31.12 21.68
C PRO A 365 -50.31 31.71 23.05
N LYS A 366 -51.54 31.45 23.50
CA LYS A 366 -52.01 31.96 24.81
C LYS A 366 -51.18 31.34 25.94
N ILE A 367 -50.57 32.17 26.77
CA ILE A 367 -49.85 31.73 27.98
C ILE A 367 -50.83 31.82 29.16
N ALA A 368 -51.19 30.67 29.72
CA ALA A 368 -52.14 30.59 30.83
C ALA A 368 -51.53 30.95 32.19
N ASP A 369 -50.21 30.78 32.36
CA ASP A 369 -49.51 31.15 33.59
C ASP A 369 -48.09 31.61 33.28
N ARG A 370 -47.89 32.93 33.18
CA ARG A 370 -46.60 33.52 32.82
C ARG A 370 -45.47 33.22 33.81
N ARG A 371 -45.80 32.76 35.03
CA ARG A 371 -44.83 32.37 36.05
C ARG A 371 -44.10 31.07 35.73
N LYS A 372 -44.68 30.25 34.85
CA LYS A 372 -44.07 28.99 34.42
C LYS A 372 -43.23 29.16 33.14
N VAL A 373 -43.37 30.29 32.46
CA VAL A 373 -42.71 30.55 31.19
C VAL A 373 -41.24 30.88 31.42
N GLN A 374 -40.38 30.13 30.72
CA GLN A 374 -38.95 30.41 30.68
C GLN A 374 -38.61 31.06 29.35
N VAL A 375 -37.92 32.19 29.41
CA VAL A 375 -37.43 32.90 28.23
C VAL A 375 -35.91 32.85 28.25
N VAL A 376 -35.30 32.39 27.17
CA VAL A 376 -33.84 32.37 27.03
C VAL A 376 -33.46 33.15 25.79
N GLN A 377 -32.61 34.16 25.96
CA GLN A 377 -31.98 34.83 24.82
C GLN A 377 -30.94 33.90 24.21
N LEU A 378 -31.02 33.69 22.90
CA LEU A 378 -30.08 32.84 22.15
C LEU A 378 -28.96 33.69 21.53
N ASP A 379 -27.75 33.15 21.49
CA ASP A 379 -26.56 33.79 20.91
C ASP A 379 -26.54 33.60 19.38
N GLY A 380 -27.54 34.19 18.72
CA GLY A 380 -27.76 34.15 17.26
C GLY A 380 -28.47 32.89 16.76
N GLU A 381 -28.28 32.58 15.47
CA GLU A 381 -28.90 31.42 14.81
C GLU A 381 -28.42 30.07 15.35
N ALA A 382 -29.23 29.03 15.12
CA ALA A 382 -28.88 27.65 15.41
C ALA A 382 -27.59 27.22 14.70
N VAL A 383 -26.88 26.26 15.28
CA VAL A 383 -25.77 25.58 14.63
C VAL A 383 -26.30 24.88 13.37
N ARG A 384 -25.81 25.28 12.19
CA ARG A 384 -26.09 24.57 10.95
C ARG A 384 -25.20 23.33 10.87
N TRP A 385 -25.82 22.19 10.62
CA TRP A 385 -25.14 20.92 10.46
C TRP A 385 -25.02 20.56 8.98
N LEU A 386 -23.95 19.84 8.60
CA LEU A 386 -23.84 19.31 7.25
C LEU A 386 -24.82 18.16 7.00
N GLY A 387 -25.21 17.42 8.04
CA GLY A 387 -26.15 16.29 7.96
C GLY A 387 -25.60 15.08 7.19
N LEU A 388 -24.29 15.07 6.92
CA LEU A 388 -23.56 14.02 6.24
C LEU A 388 -22.34 13.64 7.08
N ASP A 389 -21.95 12.37 7.00
CA ASP A 389 -20.68 11.86 7.51
C ASP A 389 -19.96 11.03 6.44
N HIS A 390 -18.66 10.87 6.57
CA HIS A 390 -17.84 10.09 5.66
C HIS A 390 -17.56 8.70 6.25
N PRO A 391 -17.64 7.62 5.45
CA PRO A 391 -17.22 6.31 5.90
C PRO A 391 -15.71 6.25 6.06
N ASP A 392 -15.24 5.37 6.96
CA ASP A 392 -13.81 5.14 7.20
C ASP A 392 -13.05 4.52 6.01
N ARG A 393 -13.77 4.06 4.98
CA ARG A 393 -13.22 3.42 3.78
C ARG A 393 -13.39 4.28 2.54
N LEU A 394 -12.34 4.28 1.73
CA LEU A 394 -12.34 4.91 0.41
C LEU A 394 -12.99 3.99 -0.63
N GLY A 395 -13.72 4.59 -1.58
CA GLY A 395 -14.28 3.87 -2.72
C GLY A 395 -13.44 4.03 -3.99
N ASN A 396 -14.10 3.83 -5.13
CA ASN A 396 -13.59 4.18 -6.45
C ASN A 396 -13.95 5.62 -6.88
N GLU A 397 -14.61 6.38 -6.01
CA GLU A 397 -14.83 7.82 -6.14
C GLU A 397 -14.37 8.51 -4.86
N LEU A 398 -13.59 9.58 -5.00
CA LEU A 398 -13.25 10.46 -3.89
C LEU A 398 -14.20 11.63 -3.85
N TRP A 399 -14.60 12.01 -2.65
CA TRP A 399 -15.49 13.13 -2.40
C TRP A 399 -14.72 14.18 -1.60
N ILE A 400 -14.35 15.28 -2.25
CA ILE A 400 -13.54 16.33 -1.63
C ILE A 400 -14.46 17.48 -1.21
N PRO A 401 -14.68 17.72 0.10
CA PRO A 401 -15.58 18.76 0.57
C PRO A 401 -15.01 20.15 0.31
N GLY A 402 -15.89 21.08 -0.07
CA GLY A 402 -15.52 22.47 -0.23
C GLY A 402 -16.70 23.42 -0.36
N LEU A 403 -16.38 24.69 -0.55
CA LEU A 403 -17.35 25.71 -0.90
C LEU A 403 -17.30 25.98 -2.40
N ALA A 404 -18.47 25.95 -3.02
CA ALA A 404 -18.61 26.24 -4.44
C ALA A 404 -18.26 27.70 -4.71
N VAL A 405 -17.41 27.95 -5.70
CA VAL A 405 -16.98 29.30 -6.09
C VAL A 405 -17.03 29.44 -7.60
N ALA A 406 -17.30 30.65 -8.07
CA ALA A 406 -17.17 31.02 -9.48
C ALA A 406 -15.77 31.57 -9.72
N THR A 407 -15.04 31.04 -10.70
CA THR A 407 -13.64 31.43 -10.99
C THR A 407 -13.46 32.86 -11.50
N ALA A 408 -14.53 33.50 -11.99
CA ALA A 408 -14.53 34.91 -12.38
C ALA A 408 -15.16 35.80 -11.29
N PRO A 409 -14.43 36.77 -10.69
CA PRO A 409 -15.05 37.72 -9.79
C PRO A 409 -16.01 38.63 -10.59
N PRO A 410 -17.26 38.82 -10.15
CA PRO A 410 -18.14 39.79 -10.79
C PRO A 410 -17.55 41.20 -10.64
N PRO A 411 -17.79 42.11 -11.60
CA PRO A 411 -17.39 43.50 -11.46
C PRO A 411 -17.96 44.09 -10.15
N PRO A 412 -17.22 44.99 -9.46
CA PRO A 412 -17.54 45.43 -8.10
C PRO A 412 -18.91 46.09 -7.92
N ALA A 413 -19.57 46.48 -9.02
CA ALA A 413 -20.92 47.03 -9.00
C ALA A 413 -22.05 45.97 -8.84
N GLU A 414 -21.74 44.67 -8.99
CA GLU A 414 -22.73 43.58 -9.02
C GLU A 414 -22.52 42.53 -7.90
N ALA A 415 -21.62 42.78 -6.94
CA ALA A 415 -21.28 41.84 -5.87
C ALA A 415 -22.50 41.47 -4.98
N GLU A 416 -23.47 42.37 -4.80
CA GLU A 416 -24.73 42.09 -4.10
C GLU A 416 -25.83 41.52 -5.02
N ALA A 417 -25.67 41.58 -6.34
CA ALA A 417 -26.68 41.16 -7.32
C ALA A 417 -26.53 39.70 -7.80
N ASN A 418 -25.37 39.07 -7.61
CA ASN A 418 -25.06 37.72 -8.12
C ASN A 418 -25.00 36.62 -7.05
N ALA A 419 -25.75 36.77 -5.95
CA ALA A 419 -26.05 35.67 -5.04
C ALA A 419 -26.85 34.57 -5.79
N GLY A 420 -26.13 33.68 -6.49
CA GLY A 420 -26.72 32.62 -7.30
C GLY A 420 -26.06 32.31 -8.65
N ALA A 421 -24.87 32.87 -8.97
CA ALA A 421 -24.12 32.45 -10.16
C ALA A 421 -23.75 30.96 -10.10
N ALA A 422 -23.75 30.28 -11.26
CA ALA A 422 -23.36 28.89 -11.37
C ALA A 422 -21.87 28.73 -10.99
N ALA A 423 -21.59 27.87 -10.02
CA ALA A 423 -20.22 27.58 -9.61
C ALA A 423 -19.57 26.57 -10.56
N ASP A 424 -18.29 26.78 -10.85
CA ASP A 424 -17.48 25.93 -11.71
C ASP A 424 -16.24 25.37 -11.00
N SER A 425 -15.99 25.79 -9.76
CA SER A 425 -14.85 25.36 -8.95
C SER A 425 -15.21 25.18 -7.48
N VAL A 426 -14.33 24.49 -6.77
CA VAL A 426 -14.46 24.19 -5.34
C VAL A 426 -13.27 24.78 -4.60
N GLN A 427 -13.53 25.68 -3.65
CA GLN A 427 -12.57 26.07 -2.64
C GLN A 427 -12.48 24.95 -1.61
N VAL A 428 -11.41 24.16 -1.70
CA VAL A 428 -11.24 22.94 -0.90
C VAL A 428 -11.03 23.33 0.56
N LEU A 429 -11.82 22.74 1.45
CA LEU A 429 -11.71 23.00 2.87
C LEU A 429 -10.64 22.07 3.45
N GLY A 430 -9.60 22.66 4.05
CA GLY A 430 -8.66 21.92 4.90
C GLY A 430 -9.15 21.83 6.35
N PRO A 431 -8.35 21.21 7.24
CA PRO A 431 -8.67 21.16 8.66
C PRO A 431 -8.93 22.56 9.26
N PRO A 432 -9.80 22.68 10.29
CA PRO A 432 -10.11 23.96 10.91
C PRO A 432 -8.86 24.66 11.42
N GLY A 433 -8.64 25.90 10.96
CA GLY A 433 -7.45 26.70 11.27
C GLY A 433 -6.58 27.03 10.05
N THR A 434 -6.82 26.37 8.92
CA THR A 434 -6.27 26.81 7.62
C THR A 434 -6.86 28.16 7.24
N ASP A 435 -6.01 29.10 6.81
CA ASP A 435 -6.47 30.36 6.23
C ASP A 435 -7.29 30.04 4.99
N ARG A 436 -8.61 30.18 5.10
CA ARG A 436 -9.53 29.85 4.01
C ARG A 436 -9.26 30.71 2.79
N ALA A 437 -8.77 31.94 2.95
CA ALA A 437 -8.40 32.78 1.82
C ALA A 437 -7.19 32.21 1.04
N ALA A 438 -6.37 31.39 1.68
CA ALA A 438 -5.23 30.70 1.08
C ALA A 438 -5.55 29.26 0.64
N ALA A 439 -6.78 28.77 0.87
CA ALA A 439 -7.18 27.43 0.49
C ALA A 439 -7.23 27.28 -1.06
N PRO A 440 -6.83 26.12 -1.61
CA PRO A 440 -6.76 25.94 -3.05
C PRO A 440 -8.16 25.90 -3.67
N VAL A 441 -8.34 26.66 -4.76
CA VAL A 441 -9.55 26.62 -5.59
C VAL A 441 -9.31 25.69 -6.75
N VAL A 442 -10.00 24.54 -6.76
CA VAL A 442 -9.81 23.47 -7.73
C VAL A 442 -11.05 23.37 -8.63
N ALA A 443 -10.83 23.44 -9.94
CA ALA A 443 -11.84 23.22 -10.96
C ALA A 443 -11.80 21.75 -11.43
N PRO A 444 -12.92 21.19 -11.94
CA PRO A 444 -12.90 19.89 -12.61
C PRO A 444 -11.86 19.79 -13.74
N ALA A 445 -11.56 20.90 -14.42
CA ALA A 445 -10.58 20.96 -15.50
C ALA A 445 -9.11 20.77 -15.03
N ASP A 446 -8.81 21.03 -13.75
CA ASP A 446 -7.46 20.85 -13.18
C ASP A 446 -7.10 19.35 -12.99
N LEU A 447 -8.13 18.49 -12.94
CA LEU A 447 -8.04 17.05 -12.78
C LEU A 447 -8.59 16.32 -14.03
N PRO A 448 -7.97 16.46 -15.21
CA PRO A 448 -8.46 15.82 -16.43
C PRO A 448 -8.35 14.30 -16.37
N ARG A 449 -9.20 13.62 -17.14
CA ARG A 449 -9.16 12.16 -17.30
C ARG A 449 -7.75 11.68 -17.66
N GLY A 450 -7.26 10.65 -16.97
CA GLY A 450 -5.94 10.09 -17.18
C GLY A 450 -4.83 10.77 -16.36
N ARG A 451 -5.10 11.92 -15.70
CA ARG A 451 -4.14 12.52 -14.76
C ARG A 451 -3.76 11.51 -13.68
N ARG A 452 -2.46 11.37 -13.42
CA ARG A 452 -1.94 10.51 -12.35
C ARG A 452 -2.10 11.18 -10.99
N LEU A 453 -2.52 10.39 -10.03
CA LEU A 453 -2.78 10.76 -8.64
C LEU A 453 -2.13 9.72 -7.72
N VAL A 454 -1.85 10.12 -6.48
CA VAL A 454 -1.44 9.18 -5.43
C VAL A 454 -2.30 9.41 -4.20
N LEU A 455 -2.91 8.35 -3.67
CA LEU A 455 -3.52 8.35 -2.36
C LEU A 455 -2.46 7.91 -1.36
N ALA A 456 -2.06 8.80 -0.46
CA ALA A 456 -1.00 8.56 0.51
C ALA A 456 -1.59 8.57 1.92
N ALA A 457 -1.45 7.45 2.63
CA ALA A 457 -1.77 7.34 4.05
C ALA A 457 -0.47 7.36 4.88
N PRO A 458 -0.55 7.68 6.19
CA PRO A 458 0.59 7.60 7.09
C PRO A 458 1.21 6.19 7.11
N GLY A 459 2.51 6.11 7.41
CA GLY A 459 3.22 4.83 7.47
C GLY A 459 3.72 4.28 6.13
N GLY A 460 3.74 5.11 5.07
CA GLY A 460 4.31 4.74 3.76
C GLY A 460 3.39 3.89 2.89
N ARG A 461 2.10 3.80 3.25
CA ARG A 461 1.08 3.12 2.46
C ARG A 461 0.52 4.09 1.43
N ALA A 462 0.70 3.78 0.15
CA ALA A 462 0.15 4.61 -0.91
C ALA A 462 -0.39 3.78 -2.09
N VAL A 463 -1.36 4.35 -2.80
CA VAL A 463 -1.98 3.79 -3.99
C VAL A 463 -1.85 4.79 -5.13
N ALA A 464 -1.03 4.46 -6.12
CA ALA A 464 -0.94 5.22 -7.36
C ALA A 464 -2.14 4.88 -8.26
N THR A 465 -2.82 5.89 -8.76
CA THR A 465 -4.02 5.75 -9.58
C THR A 465 -4.11 6.85 -10.63
N THR A 466 -5.17 6.83 -11.44
CA THR A 466 -5.47 7.89 -12.39
C THR A 466 -6.93 8.31 -12.29
N VAL A 467 -7.21 9.56 -12.70
CA VAL A 467 -8.59 10.05 -12.84
C VAL A 467 -9.30 9.24 -13.92
N GLN A 468 -10.39 8.60 -13.55
CA GLN A 468 -11.31 7.91 -14.45
C GLN A 468 -12.52 8.82 -14.71
N GLY A 469 -13.06 8.83 -15.94
CA GLY A 469 -14.26 9.63 -16.24
C GLY A 469 -14.04 11.15 -16.11
N GLY A 470 -15.13 11.90 -15.93
CA GLY A 470 -15.11 13.34 -15.72
C GLY A 470 -15.30 13.69 -14.25
N VAL A 471 -14.50 14.63 -13.75
CA VAL A 471 -14.65 15.24 -12.42
C VAL A 471 -15.86 16.17 -12.43
N ARG A 472 -16.60 16.24 -11.32
CA ARG A 472 -17.86 17.01 -11.22
C ARG A 472 -18.05 17.63 -9.84
N LEU A 473 -18.90 18.66 -9.77
CA LEU A 473 -19.39 19.21 -8.52
C LEU A 473 -20.72 18.55 -8.16
N GLU A 474 -20.87 18.12 -6.91
CA GLU A 474 -22.11 17.59 -6.34
C GLU A 474 -22.52 18.44 -5.13
N PRO A 475 -23.79 18.84 -4.98
CA PRO A 475 -24.26 19.56 -3.81
C PRO A 475 -24.21 18.68 -2.55
N ALA A 476 -23.92 19.27 -1.38
CA ALA A 476 -23.91 18.54 -0.11
C ALA A 476 -25.31 18.31 0.50
N GLY A 477 -26.38 18.81 -0.14
CA GLY A 477 -27.77 18.72 0.34
C GLY A 477 -28.67 17.80 -0.50
N ALA A 478 -29.77 17.34 0.11
CA ALA A 478 -30.67 16.31 -0.46
C ALA A 478 -31.68 16.80 -1.52
N ASP A 479 -31.56 18.03 -2.04
CA ASP A 479 -32.48 18.54 -3.07
C ASP A 479 -31.83 18.59 -4.47
N PRO A 480 -31.82 17.47 -5.22
CA PRO A 480 -31.34 17.43 -6.59
C PRO A 480 -32.27 18.17 -7.57
N ALA A 481 -33.43 18.68 -7.13
CA ALA A 481 -34.36 19.44 -7.97
C ALA A 481 -34.06 20.94 -8.00
N ALA A 482 -33.21 21.46 -7.11
CA ALA A 482 -32.71 22.82 -7.14
C ALA A 482 -31.54 22.92 -8.13
N GLY A 483 -31.79 23.45 -9.33
CA GLY A 483 -30.83 23.46 -10.43
C GLY A 483 -29.43 24.01 -10.07
N GLY A 484 -28.41 23.19 -10.33
CA GLY A 484 -26.97 23.55 -10.32
C GLY A 484 -26.39 23.93 -8.95
N VAL A 485 -25.11 23.66 -8.73
CA VAL A 485 -24.39 24.15 -7.55
C VAL A 485 -24.12 25.65 -7.74
N ARG A 486 -24.52 26.49 -6.77
CA ARG A 486 -24.32 27.94 -6.83
C ARG A 486 -23.13 28.37 -5.99
N ALA A 487 -22.54 29.51 -6.34
CA ALA A 487 -21.45 30.08 -5.55
C ALA A 487 -21.89 30.32 -4.09
N GLY A 488 -21.10 29.84 -3.13
CA GLY A 488 -21.38 29.86 -1.70
C GLY A 488 -22.00 28.58 -1.14
N ASP A 489 -22.51 27.68 -2.00
CA ASP A 489 -23.08 26.40 -1.56
C ASP A 489 -22.00 25.43 -1.06
N ALA A 490 -22.33 24.64 -0.04
CA ALA A 490 -21.52 23.49 0.33
C ALA A 490 -21.64 22.42 -0.75
N CYS A 491 -20.50 21.94 -1.23
CA CYS A 491 -20.45 20.96 -2.32
C CYS A 491 -19.27 20.01 -2.14
N TYR A 492 -19.24 18.99 -3.00
CA TYR A 492 -18.17 18.03 -3.14
C TYR A 492 -17.60 18.08 -4.55
N LEU A 493 -16.26 18.10 -4.66
CA LEU A 493 -15.59 17.75 -5.90
C LEU A 493 -15.47 16.23 -5.95
N VAL A 494 -16.19 15.60 -6.87
CA VAL A 494 -16.18 14.14 -7.02
C VAL A 494 -15.17 13.72 -8.08
N VAL A 495 -14.16 12.98 -7.65
CA VAL A 495 -13.04 12.51 -8.48
C VAL A 495 -13.15 10.99 -8.66
N PRO A 496 -13.56 10.49 -9.83
CA PRO A 496 -13.61 9.05 -10.07
C PRO A 496 -12.20 8.52 -10.33
N LEU A 497 -11.91 7.32 -9.82
CA LEU A 497 -10.57 6.72 -9.83
C LEU A 497 -10.55 5.43 -10.65
N ALA A 498 -9.38 5.12 -11.24
CA ALA A 498 -9.09 3.81 -11.85
C ALA A 498 -8.76 2.70 -10.83
N ALA A 499 -8.51 3.09 -9.57
CA ALA A 499 -8.30 2.17 -8.45
C ALA A 499 -9.62 1.46 -8.12
N GLN A 500 -9.55 0.17 -7.83
CA GLN A 500 -10.72 -0.59 -7.38
C GLN A 500 -10.87 -0.44 -5.86
N PRO A 501 -12.07 -0.70 -5.28
CA PRO A 501 -12.26 -0.64 -3.84
C PRO A 501 -11.28 -1.53 -3.06
N GLU A 502 -10.93 -2.71 -3.57
CA GLU A 502 -9.91 -3.58 -2.97
C GLU A 502 -8.50 -2.97 -2.89
N ASP A 503 -8.20 -1.99 -3.76
CA ASP A 503 -6.93 -1.28 -3.76
C ASP A 503 -6.92 -0.19 -2.67
N THR A 504 -8.07 0.42 -2.38
CA THR A 504 -8.21 1.58 -1.49
C THR A 504 -8.77 1.24 -0.10
N ASP A 505 -9.48 0.13 0.06
CA ASP A 505 -9.97 -0.46 1.31
C ASP A 505 -8.92 -0.49 2.43
N PRO A 506 -7.63 -0.75 2.15
CA PRO A 506 -6.63 -0.80 3.19
C PRO A 506 -6.10 0.57 3.65
N LEU A 507 -6.52 1.66 3.01
CA LEU A 507 -6.19 3.03 3.39
C LEU A 507 -7.23 3.55 4.39
N ASP A 508 -6.76 4.20 5.44
CA ASP A 508 -7.61 4.92 6.38
C ASP A 508 -8.07 6.22 5.72
N ALA A 509 -9.37 6.36 5.43
CA ALA A 509 -9.92 7.53 4.75
C ALA A 509 -9.62 8.83 5.52
N ALA A 510 -9.71 8.82 6.85
CA ALA A 510 -9.50 10.01 7.69
C ALA A 510 -8.06 10.52 7.66
N ALA A 511 -7.10 9.64 7.37
CA ALA A 511 -5.68 9.96 7.33
C ALA A 511 -5.11 10.07 5.91
N THR A 512 -5.88 9.70 4.88
CA THR A 512 -5.40 9.64 3.50
C THR A 512 -5.45 11.01 2.83
N THR A 513 -4.34 11.38 2.20
CA THR A 513 -4.22 12.59 1.39
C THR A 513 -4.13 12.23 -0.09
N LEU A 514 -4.86 12.95 -0.92
CA LEU A 514 -4.74 12.93 -2.37
C LEU A 514 -3.61 13.87 -2.81
N LEU A 515 -2.57 13.32 -3.42
CA LEU A 515 -1.48 14.06 -4.05
C LEU A 515 -1.73 14.10 -5.56
N GLY A 516 -2.01 15.29 -6.10
CA GLY A 516 -2.37 15.47 -7.51
C GLY A 516 -1.18 15.76 -8.43
N ASN A 517 0.00 16.03 -7.87
CA ASN A 517 1.24 16.26 -8.60
C ASN A 517 2.09 14.99 -8.57
N ALA A 518 1.78 14.02 -9.43
CA ALA A 518 2.46 12.73 -9.44
C ALA A 518 2.99 12.32 -10.83
N ALA A 519 4.12 11.62 -10.84
CA ALA A 519 4.67 10.98 -12.04
C ALA A 519 5.30 9.63 -11.74
N THR A 520 5.26 8.72 -12.71
CA THR A 520 6.03 7.47 -12.64
C THR A 520 7.50 7.77 -12.88
N ALA A 521 8.38 7.16 -12.10
CA ALA A 521 9.82 7.17 -12.30
C ALA A 521 10.37 5.75 -12.31
N SER A 522 11.51 5.54 -12.96
CA SER A 522 12.24 4.27 -12.90
C SER A 522 13.69 4.49 -12.54
N HIS A 523 14.28 3.51 -11.86
CA HIS A 523 15.69 3.47 -11.54
C HIS A 523 16.53 3.49 -12.83
N GLY A 524 17.57 4.31 -12.85
CA GLY A 524 18.53 4.42 -13.94
C GLY A 524 18.67 5.83 -14.49
N VAL A 525 19.85 6.09 -15.06
CA VAL A 525 20.32 7.39 -15.54
C VAL A 525 20.45 7.37 -17.05
N THR A 526 19.99 8.44 -17.71
CA THR A 526 20.09 8.60 -19.16
C THR A 526 21.49 9.05 -19.58
N VAL A 527 22.06 8.34 -20.55
CA VAL A 527 23.26 8.69 -21.30
C VAL A 527 22.85 9.12 -22.70
N PRO A 528 22.84 10.43 -22.99
CA PRO A 528 22.45 10.94 -24.29
C PRO A 528 23.63 10.90 -25.28
N HIS A 529 23.35 10.52 -26.53
CA HIS A 529 24.23 10.65 -27.69
C HIS A 529 25.65 10.07 -27.53
N GLU A 530 25.79 8.90 -26.89
CA GLU A 530 27.08 8.22 -26.79
C GLU A 530 27.52 7.69 -28.16
N VAL A 531 28.73 8.05 -28.60
CA VAL A 531 29.33 7.51 -29.83
C VAL A 531 29.93 6.13 -29.52
N LEU A 532 29.29 5.07 -30.00
CA LEU A 532 29.75 3.70 -29.79
C LEU A 532 30.91 3.32 -30.74
N GLY A 533 30.95 3.91 -31.93
CA GLY A 533 32.00 3.63 -32.90
C GLY A 533 31.67 4.02 -34.33
N SER A 534 32.48 3.49 -35.25
CA SER A 534 32.38 3.69 -36.69
C SER A 534 31.87 2.43 -37.36
N GLY A 535 30.80 2.51 -38.13
CA GLY A 535 30.35 1.41 -38.97
C GLY A 535 31.32 1.16 -40.12
N ASP A 536 31.41 -0.10 -40.56
CA ASP A 536 32.15 -0.54 -41.73
C ASP A 536 31.33 -1.55 -42.55
N ALA A 537 30.72 -1.13 -43.66
CA ALA A 537 29.88 -2.01 -44.48
C ALA A 537 30.61 -3.24 -45.06
N SER A 538 31.95 -3.31 -45.00
CA SER A 538 32.72 -4.49 -45.41
C SER A 538 32.75 -5.60 -44.35
N SER A 539 32.57 -5.25 -43.07
CA SER A 539 32.68 -6.18 -41.93
C SER A 539 31.33 -6.75 -41.51
N ALA A 540 31.29 -8.07 -41.32
CA ALA A 540 30.11 -8.81 -40.85
C ALA A 540 30.06 -8.86 -39.31
N PHE A 541 28.85 -8.97 -38.73
CA PHE A 541 28.63 -9.11 -37.29
C PHE A 541 29.38 -8.08 -36.43
N GLN A 542 29.41 -6.83 -36.87
CA GLN A 542 30.06 -5.77 -36.11
C GLN A 542 29.39 -5.57 -34.75
N ARG A 543 30.25 -5.41 -33.73
CA ARG A 543 29.90 -5.33 -32.32
C ARG A 543 30.30 -3.97 -31.77
N PHE A 544 29.40 -3.35 -31.03
CA PHE A 544 29.59 -2.04 -30.40
C PHE A 544 29.19 -2.13 -28.93
N ALA A 545 30.14 -1.99 -28.00
CA ALA A 545 29.88 -2.08 -26.56
C ALA A 545 29.35 -0.74 -26.01
N LEU A 546 28.41 -0.81 -25.06
CA LEU A 546 27.98 0.35 -24.29
C LEU A 546 28.99 0.65 -23.19
N ALA A 547 29.34 1.92 -22.97
CA ALA A 547 30.31 2.29 -21.93
C ALA A 547 29.79 2.13 -20.49
N HIS A 548 28.48 2.27 -20.28
CA HIS A 548 27.85 2.17 -18.96
C HIS A 548 26.87 1.00 -18.91
N GLY A 549 26.82 0.33 -17.75
CA GLY A 549 25.92 -0.78 -17.51
C GLY A 549 25.54 -0.90 -16.02
N PRO A 550 24.57 -1.75 -15.69
CA PRO A 550 23.76 -2.57 -16.61
C PRO A 550 22.72 -1.73 -17.38
N LEU A 551 22.41 -2.12 -18.63
CA LEU A 551 21.37 -1.47 -19.45
C LEU A 551 20.00 -1.54 -18.75
N THR A 552 19.35 -0.40 -18.58
CA THR A 552 18.04 -0.29 -17.96
C THR A 552 16.98 -0.93 -18.85
N ARG A 553 16.19 -1.82 -18.24
CA ARG A 553 14.96 -2.34 -18.82
C ARG A 553 13.76 -1.95 -17.99
N VAL A 554 12.75 -1.39 -18.64
CA VAL A 554 11.53 -0.90 -17.99
C VAL A 554 10.44 -1.97 -18.12
N PRO A 555 9.73 -2.31 -17.04
CA PRO A 555 8.58 -3.23 -17.07
C PRO A 555 7.57 -2.90 -18.17
N ALA A 556 7.14 -3.89 -18.95
CA ALA A 556 6.20 -3.73 -20.05
C ALA A 556 5.30 -4.96 -20.26
N ALA A 557 4.12 -4.75 -20.86
CA ALA A 557 3.16 -5.81 -21.17
C ALA A 557 3.54 -6.58 -22.46
N THR A 558 4.79 -7.04 -22.55
CA THR A 558 5.30 -7.88 -23.64
C THR A 558 5.59 -9.28 -23.12
N PRO A 559 5.72 -10.31 -23.98
CA PRO A 559 6.11 -11.66 -23.55
C PRO A 559 7.44 -11.69 -22.77
N GLU A 560 8.38 -10.80 -23.09
CA GLU A 560 9.65 -10.62 -22.38
C GLU A 560 9.49 -9.87 -21.05
N GLY A 561 8.32 -9.28 -20.81
CA GLY A 561 7.96 -8.54 -19.60
C GLY A 561 8.66 -7.19 -19.43
N SER A 562 9.54 -6.79 -20.34
CA SER A 562 10.25 -5.52 -20.28
C SER A 562 10.66 -5.03 -21.66
N VAL A 563 10.89 -3.71 -21.77
CA VAL A 563 11.47 -3.07 -22.95
C VAL A 563 12.80 -2.42 -22.59
N THR A 564 13.72 -2.41 -23.55
CA THR A 564 15.01 -1.74 -23.42
C THR A 564 14.85 -0.23 -23.50
N ALA A 565 15.49 0.48 -22.57
CA ALA A 565 15.63 1.93 -22.69
C ALA A 565 16.88 2.24 -23.54
N LEU A 566 16.85 1.87 -24.82
CA LEU A 566 17.95 2.02 -25.78
C LEU A 566 17.43 2.46 -27.15
N THR A 567 18.08 3.43 -27.76
CA THR A 567 17.91 3.79 -29.17
C THR A 567 19.27 3.91 -29.82
N VAL A 568 19.56 3.05 -30.80
CA VAL A 568 20.80 3.09 -31.58
C VAL A 568 20.52 3.71 -32.94
N ARG A 569 21.34 4.66 -33.37
CA ARG A 569 21.27 5.31 -34.68
C ARG A 569 22.56 5.07 -35.47
N VAL A 570 22.41 4.78 -36.76
CA VAL A 570 23.53 4.68 -37.72
C VAL A 570 23.37 5.78 -38.76
N GLY A 571 24.29 6.75 -38.76
CA GLY A 571 24.21 7.92 -39.65
C GLY A 571 22.94 8.75 -39.43
N GLY A 572 22.47 8.84 -38.18
CA GLY A 572 21.26 9.58 -37.80
C GLY A 572 19.94 8.81 -37.93
N LEU A 573 19.94 7.59 -38.50
CA LEU A 573 18.74 6.77 -38.66
C LEU A 573 18.63 5.72 -37.54
N ALA A 574 17.49 5.67 -36.87
CA ALA A 574 17.22 4.70 -35.82
C ALA A 574 17.18 3.26 -36.37
N SER A 575 17.95 2.38 -35.75
CA SER A 575 17.97 0.95 -36.00
C SER A 575 16.94 0.25 -35.13
N ARG A 576 16.35 -0.85 -35.60
CA ARG A 576 15.35 -1.61 -34.84
C ARG A 576 16.01 -2.76 -34.07
N GLU A 577 15.76 -2.83 -32.76
CA GLU A 577 16.12 -4.02 -31.97
C GLU A 577 15.29 -5.23 -32.41
N VAL A 578 15.95 -6.37 -32.60
CA VAL A 578 15.29 -7.66 -32.82
C VAL A 578 15.75 -8.65 -31.74
N PRO A 579 14.92 -9.63 -31.38
CA PRO A 579 15.33 -10.68 -30.44
C PRO A 579 16.57 -11.39 -30.93
N GLN A 580 16.67 -11.71 -32.23
CA GLN A 580 17.85 -12.30 -32.82
C GLN A 580 17.99 -11.86 -34.28
N LEU A 581 19.22 -11.85 -34.80
CA LEU A 581 19.48 -11.52 -36.20
C LEU A 581 18.96 -12.59 -37.17
N LEU A 582 18.86 -13.85 -36.73
CA LEU A 582 18.35 -14.95 -37.53
C LEU A 582 16.88 -14.70 -37.94
N GLY A 583 16.64 -14.61 -39.24
CA GLY A 583 15.32 -14.32 -39.81
C GLY A 583 15.11 -12.84 -40.20
N ALA A 584 16.06 -11.96 -39.91
CA ALA A 584 16.07 -10.61 -40.45
C ALA A 584 16.50 -10.62 -41.93
N GLY A 585 15.84 -9.80 -42.76
CA GLY A 585 16.19 -9.68 -44.17
C GLY A 585 17.52 -8.94 -44.39
N PRO A 586 18.21 -9.16 -45.52
CA PRO A 586 19.55 -8.61 -45.80
C PRO A 586 19.60 -7.07 -45.82
N ASP A 587 18.49 -6.42 -46.16
CA ASP A 587 18.38 -4.95 -46.22
C ASP A 587 17.82 -4.34 -44.93
N GLN A 588 17.45 -5.15 -43.94
CA GLN A 588 16.86 -4.67 -42.70
C GLN A 588 17.93 -4.15 -41.75
N VAL A 589 17.90 -2.86 -41.44
CA VAL A 589 18.81 -2.24 -40.45
C VAL A 589 18.33 -2.57 -39.03
N VAL A 590 18.74 -3.74 -38.57
CA VAL A 590 18.40 -4.29 -37.26
C VAL A 590 19.65 -4.61 -36.45
N TYR A 591 19.51 -4.64 -35.14
CA TYR A 591 20.54 -5.11 -34.23
C TYR A 591 19.96 -6.05 -33.19
N GLU A 592 20.81 -6.92 -32.64
CA GLU A 592 20.51 -7.69 -31.43
C GLU A 592 21.38 -7.21 -30.26
N LEU A 593 20.91 -7.44 -29.05
CA LEU A 593 21.67 -7.20 -27.83
C LEU A 593 22.29 -8.49 -27.33
N CYS A 594 23.60 -8.47 -27.18
CA CYS A 594 24.38 -9.53 -26.55
C CYS A 594 24.82 -9.05 -25.16
N THR A 595 24.85 -9.95 -24.18
CA THR A 595 25.46 -9.69 -22.88
C THR A 595 26.68 -10.56 -22.74
N GLU A 596 27.82 -9.95 -22.52
CA GLU A 596 29.09 -10.64 -22.31
C GLU A 596 29.15 -11.27 -20.90
N ALA A 597 30.13 -12.14 -20.68
CA ALA A 597 30.35 -12.79 -19.39
C ALA A 597 30.67 -11.78 -18.26
N ASP A 598 31.23 -10.62 -18.59
CA ASP A 598 31.50 -9.53 -17.64
C ASP A 598 30.26 -8.66 -17.32
N GLY A 599 29.11 -8.97 -17.92
CA GLY A 599 27.86 -8.23 -17.74
C GLY A 599 27.72 -6.99 -18.65
N SER A 600 28.72 -6.69 -19.47
CA SER A 600 28.63 -5.60 -20.45
C SER A 600 27.61 -5.92 -21.55
N THR A 601 26.96 -4.88 -22.06
CA THR A 601 25.96 -5.00 -23.14
C THR A 601 26.57 -4.55 -24.46
N VAL A 602 26.42 -5.39 -25.47
CA VAL A 602 26.98 -5.20 -26.81
C VAL A 602 25.84 -5.16 -27.83
N VAL A 603 25.86 -4.16 -28.69
CA VAL A 603 24.99 -4.03 -29.87
C VAL A 603 25.66 -4.75 -31.04
N GLN A 604 25.01 -5.78 -31.58
CA GLN A 604 25.51 -6.54 -32.73
C GLN A 604 24.63 -6.34 -33.96
N TYR A 605 25.25 -5.99 -35.09
CA TYR A 605 24.58 -5.86 -36.40
C TYR A 605 24.72 -7.13 -37.24
N GLY A 606 23.95 -7.21 -38.34
CA GLY A 606 23.94 -8.34 -39.25
C GLY A 606 25.19 -8.52 -40.12
N ASP A 607 25.23 -9.64 -40.83
CA ASP A 607 26.27 -10.03 -41.79
C ASP A 607 25.94 -9.68 -43.25
N GLY A 608 24.82 -9.00 -43.50
CA GLY A 608 24.29 -8.70 -44.82
C GLY A 608 23.40 -9.80 -45.41
N THR A 609 23.20 -10.92 -44.70
CA THR A 609 22.19 -11.95 -44.99
C THR A 609 21.11 -11.95 -43.92
N ASN A 610 21.53 -12.00 -42.65
CA ASN A 610 20.70 -11.96 -41.45
C ASN A 610 20.75 -10.54 -40.85
N GLY A 611 20.14 -9.59 -41.56
CA GLY A 611 20.21 -8.17 -41.24
C GLY A 611 21.31 -7.42 -42.00
N ALA A 612 21.09 -6.13 -42.20
CA ALA A 612 22.01 -5.25 -42.93
C ALA A 612 23.27 -4.95 -42.12
N ARG A 613 24.39 -4.83 -42.83
CA ARG A 613 25.64 -4.31 -42.28
C ARG A 613 25.49 -2.80 -42.03
N PRO A 614 26.03 -2.27 -40.93
CA PRO A 614 25.97 -0.84 -40.67
C PRO A 614 26.74 -0.08 -41.76
N ARG A 615 26.22 1.08 -42.16
CA ARG A 615 26.84 1.89 -43.21
C ARG A 615 28.21 2.40 -42.77
N SER A 616 29.18 2.43 -43.69
CA SER A 616 30.51 2.97 -43.38
C SER A 616 30.44 4.45 -43.01
N GLY A 617 31.10 4.83 -41.92
CA GLY A 617 31.20 6.24 -41.50
C GLY A 617 31.95 6.41 -40.18
N ALA A 618 32.60 7.55 -39.99
CA ALA A 618 33.35 7.84 -38.77
C ALA A 618 32.41 8.26 -37.64
N GLY A 619 32.44 7.55 -36.50
CA GLY A 619 31.64 7.88 -35.32
C GLY A 619 30.13 7.91 -35.58
N ASN A 620 29.66 7.18 -36.60
CA ASN A 620 28.29 7.27 -37.08
C ASN A 620 27.32 6.34 -36.34
N VAL A 621 27.82 5.48 -35.44
CA VAL A 621 27.00 4.64 -34.57
C VAL A 621 26.87 5.31 -33.20
N VAL A 622 25.67 5.80 -32.90
CA VAL A 622 25.38 6.61 -31.72
C VAL A 622 24.20 6.00 -30.95
N ALA A 623 24.29 5.93 -29.62
CA ALA A 623 23.23 5.41 -28.77
C ALA A 623 22.75 6.44 -27.75
N ASP A 624 21.43 6.49 -27.55
CA ASP A 624 20.80 7.05 -26.36
C ASP A 624 20.30 5.88 -25.52
N TYR A 625 20.71 5.79 -24.26
CA TYR A 625 20.29 4.69 -23.41
C TYR A 625 20.23 5.07 -21.94
N ARG A 626 19.65 4.19 -21.13
CA ARG A 626 19.66 4.32 -19.68
C ARG A 626 20.44 3.19 -19.04
N TYR A 627 21.20 3.47 -17.99
CA TYR A 627 21.88 2.46 -17.20
C TYR A 627 21.44 2.52 -15.74
N GLY A 628 21.36 1.35 -15.09
CA GLY A 628 20.79 1.18 -13.76
C GLY A 628 19.61 0.22 -13.80
N ALA A 629 19.72 -0.87 -13.05
CA ALA A 629 18.73 -1.92 -12.93
C ALA A 629 18.93 -2.62 -11.59
N GLY A 630 18.13 -3.65 -11.31
CA GLY A 630 18.38 -4.52 -10.18
C GLY A 630 17.60 -4.19 -8.92
N LEU A 631 17.84 -4.99 -7.89
CA LEU A 631 17.23 -4.86 -6.57
C LEU A 631 17.73 -3.65 -5.80
N ALA A 632 18.92 -3.14 -6.14
CA ALA A 632 19.44 -1.89 -5.56
C ALA A 632 18.46 -0.72 -5.73
N GLY A 633 17.68 -0.69 -6.83
CA GLY A 633 16.66 0.32 -7.05
C GLY A 633 15.44 0.20 -6.12
N ARG A 634 15.27 -0.87 -5.35
CA ARG A 634 14.11 -1.07 -4.45
C ARG A 634 14.27 -0.27 -3.15
N VAL A 635 14.28 1.05 -3.28
CA VAL A 635 14.44 2.00 -2.17
C VAL A 635 13.15 2.17 -1.35
N GLY A 636 13.29 2.47 -0.06
CA GLY A 636 12.17 2.64 0.87
C GLY A 636 11.27 3.85 0.57
N ALA A 637 10.09 3.91 1.18
CA ALA A 637 9.20 5.06 1.11
C ALA A 637 9.87 6.32 1.68
N GLY A 638 9.65 7.48 1.05
CA GLY A 638 10.20 8.77 1.49
C GLY A 638 11.72 8.94 1.34
N THR A 639 12.40 8.06 0.61
CA THR A 639 13.86 8.13 0.41
C THR A 639 14.25 8.96 -0.81
N LEU A 640 13.44 8.96 -1.87
CA LEU A 640 13.66 9.71 -3.12
C LEU A 640 13.28 11.17 -2.93
N THR A 641 14.20 11.97 -2.38
CA THR A 641 13.93 13.35 -1.95
C THR A 641 14.88 14.39 -2.52
N GLN A 642 15.96 13.99 -3.20
CA GLN A 642 16.98 14.90 -3.69
C GLN A 642 16.87 15.09 -5.22
N PRO A 643 16.19 16.13 -5.73
CA PRO A 643 16.23 16.46 -7.15
C PRO A 643 17.65 16.87 -7.56
N LEU A 644 18.21 16.26 -8.61
CA LEU A 644 19.56 16.60 -9.10
C LEU A 644 19.58 17.86 -9.98
N HIS A 645 18.41 18.32 -10.43
CA HIS A 645 18.24 19.55 -11.17
C HIS A 645 17.27 20.48 -10.44
N ARG A 646 17.60 21.78 -10.36
CA ARG A 646 16.68 22.77 -9.79
C ARG A 646 15.60 23.13 -10.80
N LEU A 647 14.33 22.96 -10.41
CA LEU A 647 13.19 23.57 -11.09
C LEU A 647 12.65 24.72 -10.23
N PRO A 648 12.64 25.97 -10.72
CA PRO A 648 12.04 27.09 -10.00
C PRO A 648 10.57 26.82 -9.67
N GLY A 649 10.17 27.01 -8.40
CA GLY A 649 8.81 26.75 -7.91
C GLY A 649 8.56 25.34 -7.39
N LEU A 650 9.52 24.41 -7.51
CA LEU A 650 9.50 23.11 -6.86
C LEU A 650 10.14 23.20 -5.46
N ASP A 651 9.35 22.91 -4.41
CA ASP A 651 9.82 22.95 -3.02
C ASP A 651 10.38 21.60 -2.57
N ALA A 652 9.68 20.50 -2.90
CA ALA A 652 10.08 19.16 -2.48
C ALA A 652 9.64 18.08 -3.47
N VAL A 653 10.32 16.95 -3.40
CA VAL A 653 9.92 15.72 -4.07
C VAL A 653 10.00 14.57 -3.08
N ALA A 654 9.09 13.61 -3.19
CA ALA A 654 9.09 12.42 -2.35
C ALA A 654 8.47 11.23 -3.09
N ASN A 655 8.83 10.00 -2.71
CA ASN A 655 8.08 8.80 -3.09
C ASN A 655 7.16 8.37 -1.93
N PRO A 656 5.82 8.53 -2.03
CA PRO A 656 4.91 8.22 -0.92
C PRO A 656 4.88 6.74 -0.50
N ALA A 657 5.26 5.83 -1.40
CA ALA A 657 5.45 4.41 -1.15
C ALA A 657 6.85 3.97 -1.57
N ALA A 658 7.30 2.82 -1.05
CA ALA A 658 8.55 2.20 -1.47
C ALA A 658 8.57 1.91 -2.97
N ALA A 659 9.74 2.04 -3.58
CA ALA A 659 9.93 1.62 -4.97
C ALA A 659 9.68 0.10 -5.07
N GLN A 660 9.11 -0.31 -6.19
CA GLN A 660 8.67 -1.68 -6.44
C GLN A 660 9.36 -2.29 -7.66
N GLY A 661 9.21 -3.60 -7.81
CA GLY A 661 9.92 -4.34 -8.84
C GLY A 661 11.42 -4.34 -8.56
N GLY A 662 12.21 -4.15 -9.62
CA GLY A 662 13.65 -4.37 -9.58
C GLY A 662 13.97 -5.85 -9.54
N ALA A 663 14.81 -6.29 -10.47
CA ALA A 663 15.32 -7.65 -10.50
C ALA A 663 16.75 -7.62 -11.00
N ASP A 664 17.65 -8.32 -10.30
CA ASP A 664 19.02 -8.47 -10.76
C ASP A 664 19.08 -9.39 -11.97
N ARG A 665 20.19 -9.31 -12.70
CA ARG A 665 20.48 -10.25 -13.79
C ARG A 665 20.53 -11.67 -13.23
N GLU A 666 20.07 -12.64 -14.02
CA GLU A 666 20.23 -14.04 -13.67
C GLU A 666 21.70 -14.44 -13.55
N ASP A 667 22.03 -15.10 -12.44
CA ASP A 667 23.30 -15.77 -12.23
C ASP A 667 23.26 -17.22 -12.76
N GLY A 668 24.42 -17.87 -12.84
CA GLY A 668 24.53 -19.25 -13.29
C GLY A 668 23.69 -20.26 -12.51
N SER A 669 23.35 -20.01 -11.24
CA SER A 669 22.49 -20.92 -10.47
C SER A 669 21.03 -20.82 -10.94
N ALA A 670 20.54 -19.59 -11.13
CA ALA A 670 19.21 -19.31 -11.67
C ALA A 670 19.07 -19.86 -13.09
N LEU A 671 20.11 -19.77 -13.92
CA LEU A 671 20.11 -20.33 -15.28
C LEU A 671 19.86 -21.85 -15.28
N ARG A 672 20.50 -22.59 -14.37
CA ARG A 672 20.35 -24.06 -14.28
C ARG A 672 18.91 -24.47 -13.99
N GLU A 673 18.24 -23.74 -13.11
CA GLU A 673 16.88 -24.05 -12.69
C GLU A 673 15.84 -23.59 -13.70
N ARG A 674 16.07 -22.46 -14.38
CA ARG A 674 15.04 -21.76 -15.16
C ARG A 674 15.11 -22.02 -16.66
N ALA A 675 16.30 -22.23 -17.21
CA ALA A 675 16.46 -22.47 -18.65
C ALA A 675 15.64 -23.67 -19.18
N PRO A 676 15.50 -24.80 -18.45
CA PRO A 676 14.65 -25.90 -18.90
C PRO A 676 13.16 -25.54 -19.02
N GLY A 677 12.69 -24.51 -18.31
CA GLY A 677 11.29 -24.08 -18.31
C GLY A 677 10.84 -23.44 -19.63
N THR A 678 11.72 -22.70 -20.32
CA THR A 678 11.34 -22.00 -21.56
C THR A 678 11.03 -22.95 -22.72
N VAL A 679 11.69 -24.11 -22.73
CA VAL A 679 11.43 -25.19 -23.69
C VAL A 679 10.02 -25.77 -23.53
N ARG A 680 9.39 -25.61 -22.35
CA ARG A 680 8.00 -26.05 -22.10
C ARG A 680 6.98 -25.06 -22.65
N VAL A 681 7.24 -23.76 -22.56
CA VAL A 681 6.29 -22.68 -22.91
C VAL A 681 6.31 -22.32 -24.40
N LEU A 682 7.47 -22.41 -25.07
CA LEU A 682 7.65 -22.06 -26.50
C LEU A 682 7.03 -20.69 -26.89
N GLY A 683 7.07 -19.73 -25.96
CA GLY A 683 6.58 -18.36 -26.16
C GLY A 683 5.05 -18.18 -26.14
N ARG A 684 4.27 -19.19 -25.73
CA ARG A 684 2.81 -19.09 -25.59
C ARG A 684 2.31 -19.69 -24.29
N ALA A 685 1.46 -18.97 -23.58
CA ALA A 685 0.84 -19.46 -22.34
C ALA A 685 -0.50 -20.15 -22.64
N VAL A 686 -0.56 -21.48 -22.57
CA VAL A 686 -1.77 -22.26 -22.83
C VAL A 686 -2.29 -22.93 -21.56
N SER A 687 -1.41 -23.55 -20.78
CA SER A 687 -1.72 -24.17 -19.49
C SER A 687 -1.58 -23.18 -18.32
N ALA A 688 -2.08 -23.54 -17.14
CA ALA A 688 -1.83 -22.75 -15.94
C ALA A 688 -0.32 -22.68 -15.63
N ALA A 689 0.40 -23.81 -15.77
CA ALA A 689 1.85 -23.86 -15.59
C ALA A 689 2.57 -22.94 -16.58
N ASP A 690 2.13 -22.88 -17.84
CA ASP A 690 2.73 -21.99 -18.84
C ASP A 690 2.57 -20.52 -18.46
N CYS A 691 1.45 -20.14 -17.81
CA CYS A 691 1.24 -18.78 -17.31
C CYS A 691 2.24 -18.45 -16.19
N ALA A 692 2.49 -19.40 -15.28
CA ALA A 692 3.48 -19.23 -14.22
C ALA A 692 4.91 -19.13 -14.80
N ASP A 693 5.28 -20.05 -15.69
CA ASP A 693 6.59 -20.09 -16.34
C ASP A 693 6.83 -18.83 -17.19
N LEU A 694 5.81 -18.34 -17.89
CA LEU A 694 5.88 -17.08 -18.66
C LEU A 694 6.11 -15.88 -17.75
N LEU A 695 5.41 -15.79 -16.61
CA LEU A 695 5.64 -14.69 -15.66
C LEU A 695 7.02 -14.78 -15.03
N VAL A 696 7.48 -15.98 -14.65
CA VAL A 696 8.85 -16.17 -14.17
C VAL A 696 9.85 -15.73 -15.24
N ALA A 697 9.64 -16.08 -16.51
CA ALA A 697 10.49 -15.69 -17.64
C ALA A 697 10.71 -14.18 -17.80
N THR A 698 9.82 -13.33 -17.26
CA THR A 698 9.97 -11.86 -17.27
C THR A 698 11.09 -11.33 -16.37
N GLY A 699 11.58 -12.14 -15.41
CA GLY A 699 12.57 -11.74 -14.40
C GLY A 699 12.00 -10.88 -13.27
N GLN A 700 10.89 -10.18 -13.50
CA GLN A 700 10.19 -9.42 -12.46
C GLN A 700 9.59 -10.33 -11.39
N VAL A 701 9.16 -11.53 -11.79
CA VAL A 701 8.61 -12.55 -10.89
C VAL A 701 9.69 -13.61 -10.63
N ALA A 702 10.05 -13.79 -9.37
CA ALA A 702 11.02 -14.82 -8.97
C ALA A 702 10.36 -16.19 -8.79
N LYS A 703 9.11 -16.21 -8.30
CA LYS A 703 8.33 -17.44 -8.13
C LYS A 703 6.90 -17.21 -8.57
N ALA A 704 6.34 -18.17 -9.29
CA ALA A 704 4.94 -18.18 -9.64
C ALA A 704 4.33 -19.57 -9.42
N ARG A 705 3.07 -19.60 -8.99
CA ARG A 705 2.28 -20.83 -8.93
C ARG A 705 0.89 -20.53 -9.46
N ALA A 706 0.41 -21.40 -10.34
CA ALA A 706 -0.85 -21.17 -11.03
C ALA A 706 -1.75 -22.39 -10.93
N ALA A 707 -3.05 -22.12 -10.78
CA ALA A 707 -4.09 -23.14 -10.80
C ALA A 707 -5.28 -22.65 -11.61
N THR A 708 -6.01 -23.62 -12.17
CA THR A 708 -7.31 -23.35 -12.78
C THR A 708 -8.37 -23.40 -11.68
N VAL A 709 -9.09 -22.30 -11.49
CA VAL A 709 -10.06 -22.13 -10.40
C VAL A 709 -11.42 -21.74 -10.95
N TRP A 710 -12.49 -22.20 -10.30
CA TRP A 710 -13.86 -21.77 -10.56
C TRP A 710 -14.27 -20.69 -9.55
N ASP A 711 -14.58 -19.48 -10.03
CA ASP A 711 -14.90 -18.33 -9.17
C ASP A 711 -16.42 -18.13 -8.94
N GLY A 712 -17.22 -19.15 -9.30
CA GLY A 712 -18.69 -19.06 -9.29
C GLY A 712 -19.28 -18.48 -10.58
N ARG A 713 -18.52 -17.76 -11.39
CA ARG A 713 -18.96 -17.17 -12.68
C ARG A 713 -18.39 -17.92 -13.88
N GLY A 714 -17.18 -18.47 -13.74
CA GLY A 714 -16.56 -19.28 -14.77
C GLY A 714 -15.19 -19.81 -14.36
N LEU A 715 -14.58 -20.55 -15.28
CA LEU A 715 -13.22 -21.05 -15.13
C LEU A 715 -12.22 -19.93 -15.42
N LEU A 716 -11.26 -19.73 -14.53
CA LEU A 716 -10.17 -18.76 -14.70
C LEU A 716 -8.82 -19.39 -14.34
N ILE A 717 -7.73 -18.78 -14.81
CA ILE A 717 -6.38 -19.10 -14.37
C ILE A 717 -6.00 -18.11 -13.29
N ALA A 718 -5.81 -18.59 -12.08
CA ALA A 718 -5.30 -17.82 -10.97
C ALA A 718 -3.80 -18.05 -10.85
N VAL A 719 -3.02 -16.98 -10.90
CA VAL A 719 -1.56 -17.02 -10.78
C VAL A 719 -1.14 -16.24 -9.54
N THR A 720 -0.53 -16.93 -8.60
CA THR A 720 0.15 -16.32 -7.45
C THR A 720 1.59 -16.03 -7.82
N VAL A 721 2.05 -14.82 -7.53
CA VAL A 721 3.41 -14.35 -7.83
C VAL A 721 4.13 -13.86 -6.58
N ALA A 722 5.44 -13.99 -6.59
CA ALA A 722 6.35 -13.33 -5.67
C ALA A 722 7.53 -12.75 -6.46
N GLY A 723 7.84 -11.48 -6.26
CA GLY A 723 9.02 -10.83 -6.81
C GLY A 723 10.31 -11.31 -6.13
N PRO A 724 11.49 -10.98 -6.67
CA PRO A 724 12.77 -11.32 -6.06
C PRO A 724 12.87 -10.83 -4.62
N ALA A 725 13.58 -11.58 -3.77
CA ALA A 725 13.69 -11.33 -2.33
C ALA A 725 12.33 -11.23 -1.59
N GLY A 726 11.28 -11.90 -2.08
CA GLY A 726 9.95 -11.88 -1.47
C GLY A 726 9.15 -10.59 -1.69
N GLY A 727 9.50 -9.80 -2.71
CA GLY A 727 8.79 -8.58 -3.05
C GLY A 727 7.35 -8.83 -3.52
N THR A 728 6.46 -7.87 -3.26
CA THR A 728 5.07 -7.86 -3.75
C THR A 728 4.87 -6.79 -4.82
N PHE A 729 3.75 -6.85 -5.53
CA PHE A 729 3.40 -5.92 -6.59
C PHE A 729 2.18 -5.08 -6.20
N ASP A 730 2.23 -3.78 -6.46
CA ASP A 730 1.06 -2.92 -6.37
C ASP A 730 -0.03 -3.33 -7.38
N PRO A 731 -1.26 -2.78 -7.27
CA PRO A 731 -2.33 -3.08 -8.21
C PRO A 731 -1.96 -2.84 -9.68
N ALA A 732 -1.17 -1.81 -9.97
CA ALA A 732 -0.75 -1.49 -11.34
C ALA A 732 0.21 -2.55 -11.90
N GLY A 733 1.16 -3.00 -11.09
CA GLY A 733 2.11 -4.08 -11.40
C GLY A 733 1.41 -5.41 -11.62
N ARG A 734 0.45 -5.78 -10.75
CA ARG A 734 -0.36 -7.00 -10.96
C ARG A 734 -1.17 -6.95 -12.27
N ARG A 735 -1.76 -5.80 -12.61
CA ARG A 735 -2.44 -5.59 -13.90
C ARG A 735 -1.45 -5.64 -15.07
N LEU A 736 -0.22 -5.16 -14.91
CA LEU A 736 0.84 -5.28 -15.91
C LEU A 736 1.17 -6.75 -16.18
N LEU A 737 1.44 -7.53 -15.13
CA LEU A 737 1.72 -8.97 -15.24
C LEU A 737 0.55 -9.74 -15.88
N ALA A 738 -0.69 -9.42 -15.48
CA ALA A 738 -1.87 -10.03 -16.11
C ALA A 738 -1.96 -9.72 -17.61
N ARG A 739 -1.61 -8.50 -18.03
CA ARG A 739 -1.52 -8.12 -19.47
C ARG A 739 -0.36 -8.80 -20.19
N THR A 740 0.78 -9.01 -19.52
CA THR A 740 1.90 -9.79 -20.06
C THR A 740 1.45 -11.22 -20.41
N VAL A 741 0.74 -11.90 -19.51
CA VAL A 741 0.16 -13.22 -19.81
C VAL A 741 -0.85 -13.13 -20.96
N ALA A 742 -1.74 -12.14 -20.92
CA ALA A 742 -2.75 -11.95 -21.97
C ALA A 742 -2.13 -11.70 -23.36
N SER A 743 -0.96 -11.07 -23.44
CA SER A 743 -0.26 -10.81 -24.71
C SER A 743 0.23 -12.09 -25.41
N ALA A 744 0.40 -13.17 -24.63
CA ALA A 744 0.92 -14.46 -25.08
C ALA A 744 -0.06 -15.63 -24.88
N SER A 745 -1.30 -15.35 -24.44
CA SER A 745 -2.36 -16.32 -24.15
C SER A 745 -3.54 -16.13 -25.10
N PRO A 746 -4.36 -17.18 -25.38
CA PRO A 746 -5.61 -17.02 -26.12
C PRO A 746 -6.56 -15.98 -25.48
N PRO A 747 -7.28 -15.17 -26.29
CA PRO A 747 -7.99 -13.98 -25.82
C PRO A 747 -9.20 -14.26 -24.90
N TYR A 748 -9.67 -15.50 -24.83
CA TYR A 748 -10.90 -15.86 -24.09
C TYR A 748 -10.65 -16.37 -22.67
N ARG A 749 -9.37 -16.50 -22.24
CA ARG A 749 -9.06 -16.98 -20.89
C ARG A 749 -8.90 -15.80 -19.93
N ARG A 750 -9.70 -15.81 -18.86
CA ARG A 750 -9.54 -14.85 -17.77
C ARG A 750 -8.35 -15.28 -16.91
N VAL A 751 -7.36 -14.40 -16.80
CA VAL A 751 -6.18 -14.58 -15.95
C VAL A 751 -6.25 -13.57 -14.82
N VAL A 752 -6.09 -14.05 -13.59
CA VAL A 752 -6.04 -13.22 -12.38
C VAL A 752 -4.66 -13.41 -11.77
N VAL A 753 -3.94 -12.31 -11.55
CA VAL A 753 -2.62 -12.32 -10.90
C VAL A 753 -2.74 -11.70 -9.51
N GLN A 754 -2.28 -12.41 -8.50
CA GLN A 754 -2.30 -11.98 -7.10
C GLN A 754 -0.92 -12.20 -6.46
N ASP A 755 -0.56 -11.38 -5.47
CA ASP A 755 0.59 -11.68 -4.63
C ASP A 755 0.34 -12.91 -3.76
N PHE A 756 1.42 -13.51 -3.29
CA PHE A 756 1.39 -14.58 -2.31
C PHE A 756 0.86 -14.11 -0.94
N THR A 757 0.34 -15.05 -0.16
CA THR A 757 0.05 -14.82 1.25
C THR A 757 1.28 -15.16 2.09
N PRO A 758 1.91 -14.21 2.81
CA PRO A 758 2.99 -14.51 3.72
C PRO A 758 2.46 -15.27 4.94
N VAL A 759 3.10 -16.40 5.26
CA VAL A 759 2.75 -17.23 6.42
C VAL A 759 3.93 -17.21 7.40
N PRO A 760 3.84 -16.45 8.51
CA PRO A 760 4.95 -16.30 9.42
C PRO A 760 5.21 -17.60 10.22
N LEU A 761 6.47 -17.97 10.35
CA LEU A 761 6.92 -19.18 11.04
C LEU A 761 7.50 -18.87 12.42
N VAL A 762 7.56 -19.87 13.28
CA VAL A 762 8.32 -19.83 14.53
C VAL A 762 9.16 -21.10 14.66
N LEU A 763 10.46 -20.91 14.92
CA LEU A 763 11.42 -21.99 15.04
C LEU A 763 12.30 -21.77 16.28
N ALA A 764 12.34 -22.77 17.17
CA ALA A 764 13.26 -22.79 18.30
C ALA A 764 14.11 -24.07 18.24
N VAL A 765 15.42 -23.90 18.39
CA VAL A 765 16.41 -24.97 18.27
C VAL A 765 17.40 -24.88 19.41
N THR A 766 17.70 -26.01 20.02
CA THR A 766 18.73 -26.18 21.03
C THR A 766 19.90 -26.96 20.44
N VAL A 767 21.13 -26.46 20.62
CA VAL A 767 22.34 -27.03 20.03
C VAL A 767 23.35 -27.35 21.13
N ALA A 768 23.90 -28.56 21.11
CA ALA A 768 25.12 -28.86 21.86
C ALA A 768 26.32 -28.80 20.90
N PRO A 769 27.23 -27.84 21.03
CA PRO A 769 28.43 -27.77 20.23
C PRO A 769 29.41 -28.88 20.63
N ASN A 770 30.26 -29.29 19.69
CA ASN A 770 31.42 -30.11 19.98
C ASN A 770 32.33 -29.37 20.98
N PRO A 771 32.82 -30.01 22.05
CA PRO A 771 33.72 -29.39 23.02
C PRO A 771 34.98 -28.74 22.43
N ALA A 772 35.42 -29.17 21.25
CA ALA A 772 36.56 -28.60 20.53
C ALA A 772 36.21 -27.38 19.66
N ALA A 773 34.93 -27.03 19.50
CA ALA A 773 34.45 -25.92 18.71
C ALA A 773 34.01 -24.74 19.59
N GLU A 774 34.15 -23.51 19.09
CA GLU A 774 33.67 -22.31 19.78
C GLU A 774 32.14 -22.23 19.70
N ALA A 775 31.49 -22.18 20.86
CA ALA A 775 30.03 -22.26 20.97
C ALA A 775 29.28 -21.14 20.20
N GLU A 776 29.75 -19.90 20.29
CA GLU A 776 29.12 -18.77 19.60
C GLU A 776 29.17 -18.92 18.07
N THR A 777 30.31 -19.37 17.55
CA THR A 777 30.51 -19.62 16.12
C THR A 777 29.58 -20.74 15.62
N VAL A 778 29.40 -21.82 16.39
CA VAL A 778 28.47 -22.91 16.04
C VAL A 778 27.01 -22.43 16.07
N LEU A 779 26.60 -21.69 17.10
CA LEU A 779 25.24 -21.14 17.20
C LEU A 779 24.94 -20.18 16.05
N ALA A 780 25.88 -19.29 15.73
CA ALA A 780 25.77 -18.38 14.60
C ALA A 780 25.68 -19.14 13.27
N GLY A 781 26.51 -20.18 13.10
CA GLY A 781 26.48 -21.07 11.93
C GLY A 781 25.14 -21.80 11.77
N VAL A 782 24.59 -22.38 12.85
CA VAL A 782 23.28 -23.04 12.83
C VAL A 782 22.16 -22.03 12.55
N ARG A 783 22.21 -20.85 13.16
CA ARG A 783 21.24 -19.77 12.89
C ARG A 783 21.27 -19.38 11.41
N ALA A 784 22.45 -19.19 10.83
CA ALA A 784 22.62 -18.86 9.42
C ALA A 784 22.14 -20.00 8.50
N ALA A 785 22.45 -21.26 8.83
CA ALA A 785 22.03 -22.42 8.04
C ALA A 785 20.50 -22.58 8.01
N LEU A 786 19.83 -22.43 9.17
CA LEU A 786 18.37 -22.51 9.26
C LEU A 786 17.69 -21.31 8.59
N ALA A 787 18.19 -20.10 8.82
CA ALA A 787 17.70 -18.90 8.14
C ALA A 787 17.86 -19.00 6.62
N GLY A 788 18.98 -19.53 6.12
CA GLY A 788 19.20 -19.77 4.70
C GLY A 788 18.28 -20.86 4.14
N ARG A 789 18.06 -21.96 4.88
CA ARG A 789 17.18 -23.06 4.45
C ARG A 789 15.71 -22.66 4.34
N LEU A 790 15.24 -21.81 5.26
CA LEU A 790 13.89 -21.24 5.29
C LEU A 790 13.79 -19.88 4.59
N GLY A 791 14.88 -19.40 4.01
CA GLY A 791 14.92 -18.16 3.27
C GLY A 791 14.15 -18.23 1.97
N PHE A 792 13.93 -17.07 1.35
CA PHE A 792 13.18 -16.98 0.10
C PHE A 792 13.78 -17.91 -0.97
N ASP A 793 15.07 -17.89 -1.26
CA ASP A 793 15.61 -18.65 -2.39
C ASP A 793 15.53 -20.19 -2.25
N ARG A 794 15.30 -20.72 -1.04
CA ARG A 794 15.26 -22.17 -0.75
C ARG A 794 13.86 -22.72 -0.46
N THR A 795 12.84 -21.87 -0.49
CA THR A 795 11.44 -22.22 -0.26
C THR A 795 10.64 -22.05 -1.55
N ASP A 796 9.47 -22.66 -1.67
CA ASP A 796 8.60 -22.51 -2.85
C ASP A 796 7.16 -22.21 -2.42
N LEU A 797 6.39 -21.59 -3.31
CA LEU A 797 4.96 -21.33 -3.09
C LEU A 797 4.21 -22.65 -2.88
N ALA A 798 3.42 -22.73 -1.81
CA ALA A 798 2.62 -23.89 -1.43
C ALA A 798 3.41 -25.22 -1.35
N ARG A 799 4.69 -25.15 -0.99
CA ARG A 799 5.53 -26.32 -0.72
C ARG A 799 5.58 -26.56 0.78
N ALA A 800 5.30 -27.79 1.19
CA ALA A 800 5.38 -28.17 2.60
C ALA A 800 6.82 -28.06 3.12
N LEU A 801 6.95 -27.67 4.38
CA LEU A 801 8.22 -27.60 5.09
C LEU A 801 8.38 -28.85 5.95
N HIS A 802 9.50 -29.56 5.81
CA HIS A 802 9.75 -30.80 6.52
C HIS A 802 10.71 -30.60 7.69
N LEU A 803 10.39 -31.16 8.85
CA LEU A 803 11.24 -31.10 10.04
C LEU A 803 12.61 -31.75 9.79
N SER A 804 12.66 -32.82 8.98
CA SER A 804 13.91 -33.50 8.59
C SER A 804 14.90 -32.57 7.89
N ASP A 805 14.40 -31.65 7.06
CA ASP A 805 15.26 -30.73 6.30
C ASP A 805 15.95 -29.72 7.22
N LEU A 806 15.30 -29.34 8.31
CA LEU A 806 15.87 -28.46 9.33
C LEU A 806 16.98 -29.17 10.11
N TYR A 807 16.76 -30.43 10.47
CA TYR A 807 17.79 -31.25 11.10
C TYR A 807 19.00 -31.44 10.17
N LEU A 808 18.78 -31.73 8.89
CA LEU A 808 19.87 -31.87 7.91
C LEU A 808 20.65 -30.57 7.75
N ALA A 809 19.96 -29.42 7.64
CA ALA A 809 20.61 -28.11 7.50
C ALA A 809 21.45 -27.75 8.74
N ALA A 810 20.92 -27.98 9.94
CA ALA A 810 21.62 -27.68 11.18
C ALA A 810 22.78 -28.66 11.46
N ALA A 811 22.60 -29.95 11.16
CA ALA A 811 23.63 -30.97 11.37
C ALA A 811 24.80 -30.86 10.38
N ALA A 812 24.60 -30.21 9.23
CA ALA A 812 25.67 -29.94 8.27
C ALA A 812 26.69 -28.89 8.77
N VAL A 813 26.38 -28.14 9.83
CA VAL A 813 27.27 -27.11 10.38
C VAL A 813 28.45 -27.77 11.11
N PRO A 814 29.71 -27.50 10.69
CA PRO A 814 30.88 -28.02 11.37
C PRO A 814 30.89 -27.64 12.85
N GLY A 815 31.06 -28.63 13.74
CA GLY A 815 31.08 -28.41 15.18
C GLY A 815 29.72 -28.52 15.88
N ALA A 816 28.60 -28.73 15.17
CA ALA A 816 27.33 -29.09 15.81
C ALA A 816 27.33 -30.59 16.19
N ALA A 817 27.40 -30.93 17.47
CA ALA A 817 27.44 -32.33 17.93
C ALA A 817 26.03 -32.92 18.09
N THR A 818 25.10 -32.15 18.67
CA THR A 818 23.68 -32.51 18.71
C THR A 818 22.81 -31.29 18.44
N VAL A 819 21.68 -31.53 17.77
CA VAL A 819 20.67 -30.51 17.47
C VAL A 819 19.32 -31.06 17.88
N THR A 820 18.52 -30.27 18.60
CA THR A 820 17.16 -30.60 19.01
C THR A 820 16.25 -29.44 18.67
N VAL A 821 15.33 -29.64 17.74
CA VAL A 821 14.27 -28.66 17.48
C VAL A 821 13.28 -28.75 18.64
N THR A 822 12.95 -27.63 19.28
CA THR A 822 12.01 -27.56 20.41
C THR A 822 10.69 -26.89 20.04
N ARG A 823 10.67 -26.12 18.95
CA ARG A 823 9.44 -25.54 18.39
C ARG A 823 9.55 -25.45 16.88
N PHE A 824 8.53 -25.92 16.18
CA PHE A 824 8.39 -25.79 14.72
C PHE A 824 6.91 -25.62 14.40
N GLY A 825 6.53 -24.42 13.96
CA GLY A 825 5.12 -24.10 13.71
C GLY A 825 4.92 -22.72 13.11
N PHE A 826 3.67 -22.26 13.12
CA PHE A 826 3.29 -20.93 12.64
C PHE A 826 3.30 -19.91 13.78
N ALA A 827 3.72 -18.68 13.47
CA ALA A 827 3.60 -17.55 14.37
C ALA A 827 2.19 -16.93 14.23
N ARG A 828 1.49 -16.77 15.35
CA ARG A 828 0.15 -16.17 15.36
C ARG A 828 0.25 -14.67 15.09
N PRO A 829 -0.46 -14.14 14.07
CA PRO A 829 -0.54 -12.69 13.89
C PRO A 829 -1.20 -12.02 15.11
N PRO A 830 -0.75 -10.81 15.51
CA PRO A 830 -1.36 -10.09 16.62
C PRO A 830 -2.85 -9.84 16.37
N GLY A 831 -3.69 -10.06 17.39
CA GLY A 831 -5.13 -9.78 17.31
C GLY A 831 -5.98 -10.82 16.57
N THR A 832 -5.41 -11.90 16.03
CA THR A 832 -6.20 -13.01 15.45
C THR A 832 -7.03 -13.69 16.55
N PRO A 833 -8.36 -13.90 16.40
CA PRO A 833 -9.18 -14.64 17.38
C PRO A 833 -8.83 -16.14 17.49
N ASP A 834 -9.07 -16.76 18.64
CA ASP A 834 -8.69 -18.18 18.90
C ASP A 834 -9.35 -19.15 17.92
N ALA A 835 -10.64 -18.98 17.61
CA ALA A 835 -11.36 -19.86 16.68
C ALA A 835 -10.79 -19.78 15.26
N VAL A 836 -10.40 -18.58 14.80
CA VAL A 836 -9.79 -18.37 13.49
C VAL A 836 -8.40 -18.99 13.46
N TRP A 837 -7.63 -18.84 14.54
CA TRP A 837 -6.30 -19.43 14.66
C TRP A 837 -6.34 -20.97 14.69
N ALA A 838 -7.29 -21.56 15.42
CA ALA A 838 -7.47 -23.01 15.46
C ALA A 838 -7.85 -23.58 14.08
N ALA A 839 -8.78 -22.92 13.37
CA ALA A 839 -9.13 -23.31 12.00
C ALA A 839 -7.93 -23.21 11.04
N PHE A 840 -7.15 -22.13 11.16
CA PHE A 840 -5.91 -21.97 10.39
C PHE A 840 -4.94 -23.14 10.65
N LEU A 841 -4.65 -23.46 11.91
CA LEU A 841 -3.75 -24.57 12.26
C LEU A 841 -4.25 -25.93 11.73
N ALA A 842 -5.56 -26.19 11.82
CA ALA A 842 -6.17 -27.41 11.29
C ALA A 842 -6.00 -27.54 9.76
N ASP A 843 -6.24 -26.46 9.02
CA ASP A 843 -6.07 -26.44 7.56
C ASP A 843 -4.61 -26.71 7.12
N HIS A 844 -3.65 -26.35 7.98
CA HIS A 844 -2.21 -26.50 7.75
C HIS A 844 -1.61 -27.78 8.37
N GLY A 845 -2.44 -28.62 8.99
CA GLY A 845 -2.01 -29.87 9.62
C GLY A 845 -1.06 -29.66 10.81
N ALA A 846 -1.25 -28.59 11.56
CA ALA A 846 -0.44 -28.21 12.73
C ALA A 846 -1.31 -28.09 14.00
N ASP A 847 -2.18 -29.08 14.23
CA ASP A 847 -3.11 -29.07 15.36
C ASP A 847 -2.35 -29.14 16.70
N PRO A 848 -2.53 -28.16 17.60
CA PRO A 848 -1.85 -28.15 18.89
C PRO A 848 -2.30 -29.28 19.83
N ALA A 849 -3.39 -30.00 19.52
CA ALA A 849 -3.84 -31.17 20.29
C ALA A 849 -2.88 -32.37 20.24
N ASP A 850 -2.00 -32.44 19.23
CA ASP A 850 -1.08 -33.57 19.03
C ASP A 850 0.12 -33.57 20.01
N GLY A 851 0.42 -32.46 20.69
CA GLY A 851 1.45 -32.34 21.73
C GLY A 851 2.92 -32.49 21.26
N ASP A 852 3.14 -33.14 20.12
CA ASP A 852 4.43 -33.37 19.48
C ASP A 852 4.74 -32.32 18.39
N LEU A 853 6.01 -32.26 17.97
CA LEU A 853 6.41 -31.41 16.84
C LEU A 853 5.86 -31.97 15.52
N PRO A 854 5.28 -31.13 14.66
CA PRO A 854 4.75 -31.59 13.38
C PRO A 854 5.90 -32.08 12.48
N GLU A 855 5.73 -33.25 11.86
CA GLU A 855 6.71 -33.79 10.88
C GLU A 855 6.85 -32.86 9.66
N ARG A 856 5.76 -32.18 9.30
CA ARG A 856 5.72 -31.18 8.23
C ARG A 856 4.69 -30.09 8.52
N LEU A 857 4.97 -28.89 8.06
CA LEU A 857 3.99 -27.80 7.98
C LEU A 857 3.47 -27.70 6.54
N ARG A 858 2.15 -27.81 6.37
CA ARG A 858 1.52 -27.66 5.05
C ARG A 858 1.32 -26.19 4.74
N LEU A 859 1.61 -25.79 3.51
CA LEU A 859 1.22 -24.49 2.95
C LEU A 859 0.17 -24.72 1.87
N LEU A 860 -0.80 -23.82 1.77
CA LEU A 860 -1.95 -23.97 0.89
C LEU A 860 -1.67 -23.42 -0.51
N ASP A 861 -2.18 -24.13 -1.50
CA ASP A 861 -2.09 -23.75 -2.91
C ASP A 861 -3.16 -22.70 -3.27
N VAL A 862 -3.06 -22.19 -4.49
CA VAL A 862 -4.07 -21.35 -5.14
C VAL A 862 -5.41 -22.11 -5.15
N ARG A 863 -6.46 -21.48 -4.62
CA ARG A 863 -7.74 -22.15 -4.40
C ARG A 863 -8.93 -21.19 -4.50
N ALA A 864 -10.12 -21.75 -4.68
CA ALA A 864 -11.37 -20.99 -4.52
C ALA A 864 -11.66 -20.78 -3.02
N GLY A 865 -12.01 -19.55 -2.65
CA GLY A 865 -12.58 -19.22 -1.35
C GLY A 865 -14.08 -19.52 -1.30
N ALA A 866 -14.64 -19.62 -0.10
CA ALA A 866 -16.04 -19.97 0.14
C ALA A 866 -17.06 -19.00 -0.52
N GLY A 867 -16.65 -17.76 -0.81
CA GLY A 867 -17.46 -16.74 -1.50
C GLY A 867 -17.21 -16.62 -3.01
N GLY A 868 -16.51 -17.57 -3.63
CA GLY A 868 -16.13 -17.51 -5.06
C GLY A 868 -14.91 -16.64 -5.38
N GLY A 869 -14.32 -15.98 -4.37
CA GLY A 869 -13.03 -15.27 -4.53
C GLY A 869 -11.86 -16.24 -4.74
N VAL A 870 -10.78 -15.77 -5.34
CA VAL A 870 -9.54 -16.55 -5.48
C VAL A 870 -8.63 -16.26 -4.28
N LEU A 871 -8.21 -17.32 -3.60
CA LEU A 871 -7.21 -17.26 -2.53
C LEU A 871 -5.84 -17.63 -3.10
N PRO A 872 -4.81 -16.78 -2.93
CA PRO A 872 -3.48 -17.05 -3.48
C PRO A 872 -2.74 -18.14 -2.70
N ALA A 873 -1.69 -18.68 -3.34
CA ALA A 873 -0.77 -19.61 -2.71
C ALA A 873 0.03 -18.93 -1.59
N GLU A 874 0.41 -19.74 -0.60
CA GLU A 874 1.13 -19.29 0.58
C GLU A 874 2.63 -19.45 0.43
N LEU A 875 3.38 -18.53 1.05
CA LEU A 875 4.84 -18.59 1.14
C LEU A 875 5.27 -18.44 2.61
N PRO A 876 6.18 -19.29 3.10
CA PRO A 876 6.63 -19.17 4.48
C PRO A 876 7.55 -17.97 4.64
N VAL A 877 7.43 -17.27 5.76
CA VAL A 877 8.28 -16.14 6.13
C VAL A 877 8.82 -16.38 7.53
N LEU A 878 10.12 -16.27 7.73
CA LEU A 878 10.76 -16.39 9.04
C LEU A 878 11.43 -15.06 9.37
N ALA A 879 10.87 -14.32 10.31
CA ALA A 879 11.52 -13.10 10.80
C ALA A 879 12.67 -13.45 11.77
N PRO A 880 13.73 -12.63 11.86
CA PRO A 880 14.90 -12.94 12.70
C PRO A 880 14.56 -13.16 14.19
N ASP A 881 13.58 -12.43 14.71
CA ASP A 881 13.06 -12.55 16.08
C ASP A 881 12.25 -13.83 16.31
N GLN A 882 11.81 -14.49 15.25
CA GLN A 882 11.05 -15.74 15.28
C GLN A 882 11.95 -16.99 15.20
N LEU A 883 13.27 -16.80 15.03
CA LEU A 883 14.28 -17.86 15.06
C LEU A 883 15.11 -17.79 16.34
N THR A 884 14.86 -18.72 17.25
CA THR A 884 15.64 -18.85 18.49
C THR A 884 16.60 -20.04 18.38
N VAL A 885 17.90 -19.78 18.57
CA VAL A 885 18.93 -20.83 18.65
C VAL A 885 19.67 -20.66 19.97
N THR A 886 19.57 -21.67 20.84
CA THR A 886 20.12 -21.66 22.21
C THR A 886 21.05 -22.84 22.46
N LEU A 887 21.93 -22.71 23.46
CA LEU A 887 22.77 -23.82 23.90
C LEU A 887 21.96 -24.85 24.67
N ALA A 888 22.26 -26.13 24.45
CA ALA A 888 21.80 -27.19 25.33
C ALA A 888 22.37 -26.97 26.73
N ALA A 889 21.53 -27.15 27.75
CA ALA A 889 22.02 -27.22 29.13
C ALA A 889 23.04 -28.36 29.21
N ALA A 890 24.21 -28.10 29.82
CA ALA A 890 25.23 -29.12 29.99
C ALA A 890 24.62 -30.34 30.68
N PRO A 891 24.88 -31.58 30.19
CA PRO A 891 24.38 -32.76 30.86
C PRO A 891 24.88 -32.75 32.31
N PRO A 892 24.07 -33.18 33.30
CA PRO A 892 24.55 -33.31 34.66
C PRO A 892 25.81 -34.18 34.64
N ALA A 893 26.90 -33.69 35.27
CA ALA A 893 28.13 -34.44 35.38
C ALA A 893 27.80 -35.85 35.88
N PRO A 894 28.36 -36.92 35.27
CA PRO A 894 28.09 -38.26 35.74
C PRO A 894 28.50 -38.31 37.21
N THR A 895 27.51 -38.45 38.09
CA THR A 895 27.76 -38.82 39.48
C THR A 895 28.56 -40.10 39.40
N THR A 896 29.81 -40.04 39.85
CA THR A 896 30.68 -41.18 40.07
C THR A 896 30.01 -42.04 41.14
N GLY A 897 29.04 -42.84 40.72
CA GLY A 897 28.47 -43.92 41.49
C GLY A 897 29.57 -44.94 41.64
N GLY A 898 30.20 -44.94 42.81
CA GLY A 898 31.13 -45.99 43.20
C GLY A 898 30.43 -47.34 43.09
N LEU A 899 30.98 -48.20 42.23
CA LEU A 899 30.86 -49.63 42.38
C LEU A 899 32.19 -50.08 43.00
N THR A 900 32.09 -50.51 44.26
CA THR A 900 32.99 -51.45 44.93
C THR A 900 33.20 -52.71 44.11
#